data_AF-A0A1V9X048-F1
#
_entry.id   AF-A0A1V9X048-F1
#
_cell.length_a   1.000
_cell.length_b   1.000
_cell.length_c   1.000
_cell.angle_alpha   90.00
_cell.angle_beta   90.00
_cell.angle_gamma   90.00
#
_symmetry.space_group_name_H-M   'P 1'
#
loop_
_entity.id
_entity.type
_entity.pdbx_description
1 polymer ?
#
loop_
_entity_poly.entity_id
_entity_poly.type
_entity_poly.pdbx_seq_one_letter_code
_entity_poly.pdbx_strand_id
1 'polypeptide(L)'
;MESNSKDSKSFNTDIKKASCHVTVSVANPCTIEEEDRPFAQKSFEQMQKGVLEPGDCGSSFDKPAWFDAELYERGRKVLWDNLFIALFCHLASLVLGMSSEIPYKVLLHNGQHFTLRALACRYISTTKQVLSWYQTDIFDPSSEGYKSVRRVRDMHLTANRYMERLETRPNGERWISQYWMACTQSSFIRLMVMYPHKVGLRHLGDKDFEGIVHYWGCIGKRDVSIDPLGGYLMGISDEYNTCSAGLTGFRRFNSTLAEREVIPALLSCSQGQMKLGESIIQALLAVVPVRLLPLSYPAFITFFAQVCELNGSYPLTRTDRLCLWMLKAVFQGPLFGFSLIRRLIRKRILERLQSAQTASVNGVSDDLIEATMYRYDENCDVTIDVDKTELTWDKLLEGRFEDGDCGNPLTKPNWFDKEKYLKGRLLLYNNLLSCMFCHLAGLVLGVAIELPYVVLTNIGHHGSLKDIGARYVSTSKKIISWYSTDIFDSNSEGSKSVALVRQMHAAAHRTMKRSHARHENDRELWFSQFYMATTQISFVGFMILFPRAVGLRHFSREDQEAVLHYWRCIGYLLGISDSYNICGGSVETVRTLTRDFVDKLLRPSILTTSVDRFKLAKGILQSVLISTNNRTATVNGFI
;
A
#
# COMPACT_ATOMS: atom_id res chain seq x y z
N MET A 1 -44.93 -58.78 14.53
CA MET A 1 -44.19 -58.88 15.80
C MET A 1 -42.79 -58.33 15.56
N GLU A 2 -42.37 -57.46 16.48
CA GLU A 2 -41.14 -56.65 16.55
C GLU A 2 -39.84 -57.46 16.26
N SER A 3 -38.67 -56.92 15.91
CA SER A 3 -38.01 -55.67 16.33
C SER A 3 -36.75 -55.34 15.49
N ASN A 4 -36.40 -54.05 15.49
CA ASN A 4 -35.06 -53.43 15.43
C ASN A 4 -34.24 -53.34 14.12
N SER A 5 -34.33 -52.17 13.45
CA SER A 5 -33.21 -51.53 12.74
C SER A 5 -32.91 -50.16 13.38
N LYS A 6 -31.64 -49.90 13.74
CA LYS A 6 -31.17 -48.61 14.27
C LYS A 6 -30.80 -47.65 13.15
N ASP A 7 -31.32 -46.43 13.27
CA ASP A 7 -31.12 -45.26 12.42
C ASP A 7 -29.69 -44.70 12.43
N SER A 8 -29.20 -44.33 11.24
CA SER A 8 -28.07 -43.43 11.01
C SER A 8 -28.53 -41.97 11.04
N LYS A 9 -28.03 -41.19 12.02
CA LYS A 9 -28.24 -39.73 12.06
C LYS A 9 -27.26 -39.02 11.13
N SER A 10 -27.78 -38.33 10.10
CA SER A 10 -27.04 -37.32 9.33
C SER A 10 -26.93 -36.03 10.14
N PHE A 11 -25.72 -35.60 10.50
CA PHE A 11 -25.47 -34.27 11.03
C PHE A 11 -25.39 -33.27 9.88
N ASN A 12 -26.49 -32.55 9.66
CA ASN A 12 -26.53 -31.39 8.78
C ASN A 12 -25.91 -30.21 9.54
N THR A 13 -24.77 -29.71 9.09
CA THR A 13 -24.13 -28.49 9.65
C THR A 13 -24.30 -27.35 8.65
N ASP A 14 -25.43 -26.66 8.75
CA ASP A 14 -25.66 -25.37 8.12
C ASP A 14 -24.70 -24.33 8.74
N ILE A 15 -23.54 -24.14 8.11
CA ILE A 15 -22.71 -22.96 8.37
C ILE A 15 -23.40 -21.77 7.69
N LYS A 16 -24.23 -21.04 8.46
CA LYS A 16 -24.72 -19.72 8.06
C LYS A 16 -23.51 -18.81 7.81
N LYS A 17 -23.23 -18.49 6.54
CA LYS A 17 -22.43 -17.33 6.14
C LYS A 17 -23.10 -16.08 6.71
N ALA A 18 -22.52 -15.51 7.77
CA ALA A 18 -22.90 -14.18 8.22
C ALA A 18 -22.39 -13.16 7.18
N SER A 19 -23.30 -12.73 6.30
CA SER A 19 -23.11 -11.54 5.49
C SER A 19 -23.15 -10.33 6.45
N CYS A 20 -22.19 -9.42 6.33
CA CYS A 20 -22.16 -8.19 7.12
C CYS A 20 -23.14 -7.21 6.46
N HIS A 21 -24.42 -7.29 6.81
CA HIS A 21 -25.37 -6.22 6.49
C HIS A 21 -25.34 -5.20 7.63
N VAL A 22 -24.87 -3.99 7.30
CA VAL A 22 -24.93 -2.81 8.17
C VAL A 22 -26.18 -2.03 7.81
N THR A 23 -27.01 -1.75 8.80
CA THR A 23 -28.11 -0.78 8.69
C THR A 23 -27.70 0.47 9.47
N VAL A 24 -27.46 1.59 8.78
CA VAL A 24 -27.16 2.89 9.41
C VAL A 24 -28.42 3.74 9.39
N SER A 25 -28.84 4.23 10.56
CA SER A 25 -29.77 5.35 10.65
C SER A 25 -29.03 6.58 11.17
N VAL A 26 -29.24 7.70 10.49
CA VAL A 26 -28.77 9.03 10.89
C VAL A 26 -29.75 9.54 11.95
N ALA A 27 -29.26 9.95 13.13
CA ALA A 27 -30.09 10.68 14.08
C ALA A 27 -30.34 12.08 13.52
N ASN A 28 -31.59 12.57 13.62
CA ASN A 28 -32.12 13.78 12.98
C ASN A 28 -31.07 14.91 12.81
N PRO A 29 -30.90 15.44 11.57
CA PRO A 29 -30.01 16.57 11.35
C PRO A 29 -30.47 17.77 12.18
N CYS A 30 -29.52 18.41 12.84
CA CYS A 30 -29.76 19.66 13.56
C CYS A 30 -30.17 20.73 12.53
N THR A 31 -31.43 21.16 12.57
CA THR A 31 -31.94 22.27 11.74
C THR A 31 -31.30 23.57 12.25
N ILE A 32 -30.40 24.13 11.47
CA ILE A 32 -29.82 25.47 11.70
C ILE A 32 -30.60 26.44 10.82
N GLU A 33 -31.22 27.45 11.42
CA GLU A 33 -32.01 28.48 10.74
C GLU A 33 -31.16 29.29 9.74
N GLU A 34 -31.76 29.68 8.62
CA GLU A 34 -31.16 30.47 7.55
C GLU A 34 -30.97 31.92 7.98
N GLU A 35 -29.74 32.31 8.33
CA GLU A 35 -29.36 33.72 8.35
C GLU A 35 -28.62 34.10 7.05
N ASP A 36 -29.22 35.05 6.33
CA ASP A 36 -28.73 35.65 5.11
C ASP A 36 -27.40 36.40 5.34
N ARG A 37 -26.30 35.81 4.84
CA ARG A 37 -25.12 36.58 4.43
C ARG A 37 -24.79 36.26 2.97
N PRO A 38 -24.47 37.27 2.13
CA PRO A 38 -24.32 37.12 0.68
C PRO A 38 -23.06 36.35 0.24
N PHE A 39 -22.29 35.77 1.16
CA PHE A 39 -21.15 34.88 0.89
C PHE A 39 -21.41 33.42 1.28
N ALA A 40 -22.66 33.08 1.65
CA ALA A 40 -23.06 31.73 1.99
C ALA A 40 -23.50 30.92 0.76
N GLN A 41 -23.12 29.65 0.76
CA GLN A 41 -23.66 28.54 -0.03
C GLN A 41 -23.13 28.38 -1.46
N LYS A 42 -21.91 27.86 -1.61
CA LYS A 42 -21.72 26.87 -2.68
C LYS A 42 -22.36 25.56 -2.27
N SER A 43 -23.18 25.00 -3.16
CA SER A 43 -23.77 23.69 -2.93
C SER A 43 -22.67 22.62 -3.00
N PHE A 44 -22.94 21.46 -2.40
CA PHE A 44 -22.02 20.32 -2.47
C PHE A 44 -21.68 19.95 -3.93
N GLU A 45 -22.66 20.05 -4.83
CA GLU A 45 -22.51 19.79 -6.26
C GLU A 45 -21.55 20.79 -6.94
N GLN A 46 -21.53 22.05 -6.50
CA GLN A 46 -20.59 23.04 -7.03
C GLN A 46 -19.16 22.73 -6.59
N MET A 47 -18.97 22.27 -5.35
CA MET A 47 -17.65 21.84 -4.86
C MET A 47 -17.14 20.60 -5.62
N GLN A 48 -18.03 19.66 -5.95
CA GLN A 48 -17.69 18.47 -6.71
C GLN A 48 -17.16 18.76 -8.11
N LYS A 49 -17.48 19.91 -8.73
CA LYS A 49 -16.90 20.30 -10.03
C LYS A 49 -15.37 20.36 -9.99
N GLY A 50 -14.78 20.60 -8.82
CA GLY A 50 -13.34 20.62 -8.61
C GLY A 50 -12.65 19.25 -8.77
N VAL A 51 -13.37 18.17 -9.13
CA VAL A 51 -12.75 16.90 -9.54
C VAL A 51 -12.03 17.00 -10.88
N LEU A 52 -12.44 17.94 -11.73
CA LEU A 52 -11.85 18.18 -13.06
C LEU A 52 -10.67 19.17 -13.00
N GLU A 53 -10.60 19.98 -11.95
CA GLU A 53 -9.61 21.04 -11.78
C GLU A 53 -8.30 20.51 -11.15
N PRO A 54 -7.12 20.96 -11.61
CA PRO A 54 -5.84 20.62 -10.99
C PRO A 54 -5.80 21.01 -9.50
N GLY A 55 -5.31 20.13 -8.64
CA GLY A 55 -5.25 20.36 -7.19
C GLY A 55 -4.36 21.53 -6.76
N ASP A 56 -3.50 22.02 -7.66
CA ASP A 56 -2.75 23.26 -7.49
C ASP A 56 -3.23 24.30 -8.52
N CYS A 57 -3.76 25.42 -8.04
CA CYS A 57 -4.22 26.55 -8.85
C CYS A 57 -3.12 27.59 -9.16
N GLY A 58 -1.86 27.33 -8.80
CA GLY A 58 -0.74 28.23 -9.09
C GLY A 58 -0.69 29.49 -8.22
N SER A 59 -1.27 29.46 -7.01
CA SER A 59 -1.24 30.57 -6.05
C SER A 59 0.18 31.00 -5.65
N SER A 60 0.41 32.29 -5.36
CA SER A 60 1.68 32.77 -4.78
C SER A 60 1.81 32.37 -3.30
N PHE A 61 2.82 32.87 -2.59
CA PHE A 61 3.05 32.59 -1.16
C PHE A 61 2.83 33.82 -0.25
N ASP A 62 2.27 34.90 -0.81
CA ASP A 62 1.98 36.14 -0.08
C ASP A 62 0.75 35.97 0.83
N LYS A 63 0.54 36.87 1.79
CA LYS A 63 -0.68 36.84 2.62
C LYS A 63 -1.92 37.18 1.77
N PRO A 64 -3.06 36.49 1.95
CA PRO A 64 -4.28 36.83 1.24
C PRO A 64 -4.91 38.13 1.73
N ALA A 65 -5.68 38.82 0.88
CA ALA A 65 -6.32 40.10 1.23
C ALA A 65 -7.30 40.01 2.41
N TRP A 66 -7.90 38.84 2.63
CA TRP A 66 -8.81 38.57 3.74
C TRP A 66 -8.11 38.08 5.01
N PHE A 67 -6.77 38.00 5.02
CA PHE A 67 -5.97 37.53 6.15
C PHE A 67 -6.29 38.31 7.43
N ASP A 68 -6.66 37.59 8.48
CA ASP A 68 -6.90 38.13 9.81
C ASP A 68 -5.79 37.63 10.74
N ALA A 69 -4.89 38.55 11.11
CA ALA A 69 -3.73 38.22 11.94
C ALA A 69 -4.12 37.69 13.33
N GLU A 70 -5.23 38.17 13.91
CA GLU A 70 -5.69 37.74 15.23
C GLU A 70 -6.26 36.32 15.16
N LEU A 71 -7.12 36.03 14.18
CA LEU A 71 -7.69 34.69 13.99
C LEU A 71 -6.62 33.68 13.58
N TYR A 72 -5.68 34.07 12.71
CA TYR A 72 -4.55 33.23 12.32
C TYR A 72 -3.72 32.81 13.53
N GLU A 73 -3.29 33.77 14.35
CA GLU A 73 -2.48 33.48 15.53
C GLU A 73 -3.26 32.71 16.61
N ARG A 74 -4.55 33.04 16.80
CA ARG A 74 -5.44 32.29 17.70
C ARG A 74 -5.55 30.83 17.26
N GLY A 75 -5.81 30.57 15.98
CA GLY A 75 -5.92 29.22 15.43
C GLY A 75 -4.62 28.42 15.60
N ARG A 76 -3.49 29.02 15.25
CA ARG A 76 -2.16 28.43 15.42
C ARG A 76 -1.88 28.08 16.89
N LYS A 77 -2.17 29.01 17.80
CA LYS A 77 -2.00 28.83 19.25
C LYS A 77 -2.89 27.73 19.81
N VAL A 78 -4.16 27.67 19.41
CA VAL A 78 -5.10 26.63 19.87
C VAL A 78 -4.63 25.23 19.43
N LEU A 79 -4.19 25.09 18.18
CA LEU A 79 -3.63 23.84 17.65
C LEU A 79 -2.34 23.44 18.38
N TRP A 80 -1.48 24.41 18.69
CA TRP A 80 -0.24 24.18 19.43
C TRP A 80 -0.48 23.81 20.90
N ASP A 81 -1.41 24.47 21.57
CA ASP A 81 -1.70 24.22 22.98
C ASP A 81 -2.42 22.89 23.20
N ASN A 82 -3.21 22.47 22.21
CA ASN A 82 -3.93 21.19 22.19
C ASN A 82 -3.26 20.13 21.28
N LEU A 83 -1.93 20.21 21.11
CA LEU A 83 -1.19 19.44 20.11
C LEU A 83 -1.47 17.94 20.10
N PHE A 84 -1.61 17.30 21.27
CA PHE A 84 -1.95 15.88 21.35
C PHE A 84 -3.29 15.57 20.66
N ILE A 85 -4.32 16.39 20.91
CA ILE A 85 -5.64 16.20 20.32
C ILE A 85 -5.57 16.50 18.82
N ALA A 86 -4.90 17.59 18.43
CA ALA A 86 -4.74 17.95 17.02
C ALA A 86 -4.08 16.82 16.21
N LEU A 87 -2.92 16.32 16.66
CA LEU A 87 -2.21 15.23 15.97
C LEU A 87 -3.02 13.92 15.96
N PHE A 88 -3.75 13.62 17.04
CA PHE A 88 -4.58 12.41 17.10
C PHE A 88 -5.80 12.51 16.18
N CYS A 89 -6.42 13.69 16.07
CA CYS A 89 -7.46 13.96 15.08
C CYS A 89 -6.91 13.87 13.65
N HIS A 90 -5.71 14.37 13.37
CA HIS A 90 -5.08 14.22 12.05
C HIS A 90 -4.84 12.74 11.70
N LEU A 91 -4.35 11.95 12.66
CA LEU A 91 -4.21 10.51 12.50
C LEU A 91 -5.56 9.83 12.22
N ALA A 92 -6.61 10.20 12.96
CA ALA A 92 -7.95 9.68 12.75
C ALA A 92 -8.49 10.04 11.38
N SER A 93 -8.34 11.28 10.96
CA SER A 93 -8.76 11.75 9.65
C SER A 93 -8.00 11.08 8.51
N LEU A 94 -6.70 10.84 8.69
CA LEU A 94 -5.91 10.04 7.75
C LEU A 94 -6.47 8.61 7.65
N VAL A 95 -6.68 7.92 8.78
CA VAL A 95 -7.17 6.53 8.78
C VAL A 95 -8.58 6.42 8.21
N LEU A 96 -9.49 7.34 8.57
CA LEU A 96 -10.85 7.40 8.03
C LEU A 96 -10.85 7.78 6.54
N GLY A 97 -9.94 8.67 6.13
CA GLY A 97 -9.77 9.08 4.74
C GLY A 97 -9.32 7.93 3.84
N MET A 98 -8.71 6.86 4.39
CA MET A 98 -8.35 5.67 3.61
C MET A 98 -9.59 4.89 3.15
N SER A 99 -10.76 5.14 3.73
CA SER A 99 -12.02 4.56 3.27
C SER A 99 -12.48 5.14 1.94
N SER A 100 -12.04 6.35 1.58
CA SER A 100 -12.27 6.92 0.25
C SER A 100 -11.28 6.33 -0.76
N GLU A 101 -11.78 5.90 -1.91
CA GLU A 101 -10.99 5.18 -2.93
C GLU A 101 -9.85 6.03 -3.49
N ILE A 102 -10.10 7.31 -3.80
CA ILE A 102 -9.11 8.16 -4.48
C ILE A 102 -7.91 8.50 -3.58
N PRO A 103 -8.08 9.04 -2.36
CA PRO A 103 -6.95 9.25 -1.45
C PRO A 103 -6.20 7.94 -1.14
N TYR A 104 -6.91 6.83 -0.99
CA TYR A 104 -6.31 5.51 -0.81
C TYR A 104 -5.40 5.11 -1.99
N LYS A 105 -5.89 5.19 -3.23
CA LYS A 105 -5.10 4.85 -4.42
C LYS A 105 -3.88 5.75 -4.57
N VAL A 106 -4.04 7.07 -4.41
CA VAL A 106 -2.92 8.03 -4.47
C VAL A 106 -1.83 7.66 -3.47
N LEU A 107 -2.21 7.33 -2.23
CA LEU A 107 -1.23 6.94 -1.21
C LEU A 107 -0.63 5.56 -1.50
N LEU A 108 -1.43 4.58 -1.92
CA LEU A 108 -0.99 3.23 -2.24
C LEU A 108 0.11 3.24 -3.31
N HIS A 109 -0.06 4.05 -4.36
CA HIS A 109 0.85 4.12 -5.50
C HIS A 109 2.09 5.00 -5.25
N ASN A 110 1.98 6.06 -4.44
CA ASN A 110 3.09 6.96 -4.11
C ASN A 110 3.96 6.46 -2.93
N GLY A 111 4.20 5.14 -2.88
CA GLY A 111 5.29 4.46 -2.17
C GLY A 111 5.63 4.90 -0.73
N GLN A 112 5.37 4.03 0.24
CA GLN A 112 6.28 3.62 1.35
C GLN A 112 5.56 2.57 2.23
N HIS A 113 4.84 1.61 1.63
CA HIS A 113 3.94 0.71 2.36
C HIS A 113 4.45 -0.74 2.48
N PHE A 114 5.62 -1.04 1.93
CA PHE A 114 6.14 -2.41 1.87
C PHE A 114 6.67 -2.95 3.19
N THR A 115 6.88 -2.08 4.20
CA THR A 115 7.23 -2.48 5.56
C THR A 115 6.61 -1.53 6.57
N LEU A 116 6.36 -2.00 7.79
CA LEU A 116 5.93 -1.15 8.91
C LEU A 116 6.92 0.00 9.19
N ARG A 117 8.22 -0.21 8.95
CA ARG A 117 9.24 0.81 9.13
C ARG A 117 9.08 1.95 8.11
N ALA A 118 8.86 1.63 6.84
CA ALA A 118 8.66 2.64 5.80
C ALA A 118 7.39 3.46 6.06
N LEU A 119 6.30 2.79 6.46
CA LEU A 119 5.07 3.44 6.92
C LEU A 119 5.34 4.39 8.09
N ALA A 120 6.09 3.94 9.09
CA ALA A 120 6.43 4.77 10.25
C ALA A 120 7.23 6.01 9.84
N CYS A 121 8.26 5.84 9.01
CA CYS A 121 9.07 6.95 8.50
C CYS A 121 8.21 7.98 7.74
N ARG A 122 7.31 7.53 6.85
CA ARG A 122 6.40 8.39 6.09
C ARG A 122 5.55 9.26 7.02
N TYR A 123 4.83 8.66 7.95
CA TYR A 123 3.88 9.40 8.78
C TYR A 123 4.55 10.19 9.92
N ILE A 124 5.75 9.80 10.36
CA ILE A 124 6.60 10.67 11.18
C ILE A 124 7.03 11.90 10.37
N SER A 125 7.41 11.73 9.10
CA SER A 125 7.74 12.86 8.22
C SER A 125 6.53 13.81 8.08
N THR A 126 5.34 13.28 7.79
CA THR A 126 4.10 14.09 7.75
C THR A 126 3.85 14.82 9.07
N THR A 127 4.03 14.15 10.21
CA THR A 127 3.89 14.76 11.54
C THR A 127 4.87 15.91 11.73
N LYS A 128 6.13 15.77 11.29
CA LYS A 128 7.13 16.83 11.33
C LYS A 128 6.71 18.04 10.48
N GLN A 129 6.17 17.83 9.28
CA GLN A 129 5.70 18.93 8.43
C GLN A 129 4.57 19.72 9.11
N VAL A 130 3.53 19.03 9.59
CA VAL A 130 2.38 19.68 10.26
C VAL A 130 2.82 20.42 11.53
N LEU A 131 3.77 19.88 12.26
CA LEU A 131 4.32 20.53 13.44
C LEU A 131 5.07 21.83 13.13
N SER A 132 5.86 21.85 12.05
CA SER A 132 6.56 23.07 11.68
C SER A 132 5.58 24.18 11.29
N TRP A 133 4.43 23.81 10.71
CA TRP A 133 3.34 24.77 10.42
C TRP A 133 2.82 25.40 11.71
N TYR A 134 2.57 24.62 12.76
CA TYR A 134 2.05 25.17 14.03
C TYR A 134 3.13 25.92 14.83
N GLN A 135 4.37 25.48 14.73
CA GLN A 135 5.47 26.02 15.51
C GLN A 135 5.95 27.38 15.01
N THR A 136 5.93 27.61 13.69
CA THR A 136 6.52 28.78 13.04
C THR A 136 5.57 29.38 12.02
N ASP A 137 5.72 30.67 11.69
CA ASP A 137 4.81 31.36 10.78
C ASP A 137 4.91 30.82 9.35
N ILE A 138 3.82 30.28 8.81
CA ILE A 138 3.77 29.71 7.45
C ILE A 138 3.84 30.77 6.34
N PHE A 139 3.81 32.06 6.66
CA PHE A 139 4.01 33.17 5.73
C PHE A 139 5.40 33.83 5.81
N ASP A 140 6.23 33.47 6.78
CA ASP A 140 7.61 33.99 6.91
C ASP A 140 8.57 33.15 6.05
N PRO A 141 9.18 33.70 4.98
CA PRO A 141 10.07 32.95 4.09
C PRO A 141 11.28 32.30 4.77
N SER A 142 11.70 32.84 5.92
CA SER A 142 12.84 32.32 6.70
C SER A 142 12.46 31.11 7.56
N SER A 143 11.17 30.90 7.81
CA SER A 143 10.65 29.92 8.75
C SER A 143 10.64 28.49 8.20
N GLU A 144 10.68 27.51 9.10
CA GLU A 144 10.54 26.09 8.74
C GLU A 144 9.11 25.74 8.31
N GLY A 145 8.11 26.46 8.79
CA GLY A 145 6.71 26.32 8.39
C GLY A 145 6.55 26.66 6.91
N TYR A 146 7.05 27.82 6.48
CA TYR A 146 6.98 28.26 5.09
C TYR A 146 7.71 27.31 4.12
N LYS A 147 8.95 26.90 4.46
CA LYS A 147 9.71 25.92 3.67
C LYS A 147 8.99 24.57 3.59
N SER A 148 8.39 24.14 4.70
CA SER A 148 7.62 22.91 4.79
C SER A 148 6.39 22.93 3.89
N VAL A 149 5.57 23.99 3.93
CA VAL A 149 4.37 24.05 3.08
C VAL A 149 4.74 24.06 1.59
N ARG A 150 5.78 24.81 1.20
CA ARG A 150 6.33 24.77 -0.18
C ARG A 150 6.70 23.36 -0.60
N ARG A 151 7.50 22.67 0.22
CA ARG A 151 7.91 21.29 -0.04
C ARG A 151 6.71 20.36 -0.20
N VAL A 152 5.70 20.46 0.66
CA VAL A 152 4.52 19.59 0.59
C VAL A 152 3.69 19.88 -0.66
N ARG A 153 3.57 21.14 -1.09
CA ARG A 153 2.94 21.49 -2.37
C ARG A 153 3.67 20.86 -3.55
N ASP A 154 4.99 20.93 -3.59
CA ASP A 154 5.81 20.30 -4.63
C ASP A 154 5.68 18.77 -4.63
N MET A 155 5.56 18.17 -3.44
CA MET A 155 5.29 16.74 -3.29
C MET A 155 3.93 16.36 -3.88
N HIS A 156 2.89 17.17 -3.67
CA HIS A 156 1.58 16.93 -4.28
C HIS A 156 1.59 17.09 -5.80
N LEU A 157 2.27 18.11 -6.33
CA LEU A 157 2.46 18.26 -7.78
C LEU A 157 3.16 17.03 -8.39
N THR A 158 4.22 16.55 -7.73
CA THR A 158 4.98 15.38 -8.18
C THR A 158 4.15 14.10 -8.10
N ALA A 159 3.42 13.92 -7.00
CA ALA A 159 2.49 12.81 -6.83
C ALA A 159 1.38 12.83 -7.89
N ASN A 160 0.83 13.99 -8.24
CA ASN A 160 -0.20 14.10 -9.27
C ASN A 160 0.35 13.66 -10.64
N ARG A 161 1.50 14.21 -11.04
CA ARG A 161 2.17 13.84 -12.31
C ARG A 161 2.46 12.35 -12.39
N TYR A 162 2.89 11.74 -11.28
CA TYR A 162 3.14 10.31 -11.23
C TYR A 162 1.85 9.51 -11.42
N MET A 163 0.77 9.88 -10.72
CA MET A 163 -0.51 9.19 -10.85
C MET A 163 -1.10 9.31 -12.26
N GLU A 164 -1.04 10.49 -12.88
CA GLU A 164 -1.51 10.73 -14.25
C GLU A 164 -0.76 9.88 -15.29
N ARG A 165 0.51 9.56 -15.05
CA ARG A 165 1.29 8.65 -15.90
C ARG A 165 0.92 7.18 -15.71
N LEU A 166 0.48 6.79 -14.51
CA LEU A 166 0.10 5.41 -14.22
C LEU A 166 -1.26 5.05 -14.80
N GLU A 167 -2.23 5.93 -14.64
CA GLU A 167 -3.61 5.69 -15.01
C GLU A 167 -4.29 7.04 -15.26
N THR A 168 -4.98 7.20 -16.39
CA THR A 168 -5.85 8.34 -16.63
C THR A 168 -7.22 8.06 -16.03
N ARG A 169 -7.77 8.97 -15.22
CA ARG A 169 -9.11 8.78 -14.67
C ARG A 169 -10.20 8.99 -15.75
N PRO A 170 -11.35 8.31 -15.62
CA PRO A 170 -12.49 8.54 -16.50
C PRO A 170 -12.95 10.00 -16.49
N ASN A 171 -13.64 10.42 -17.57
CA ASN A 171 -14.31 11.72 -17.67
C ASN A 171 -13.41 12.95 -17.46
N GLY A 172 -12.08 12.81 -17.58
CA GLY A 172 -11.12 13.90 -17.41
C GLY A 172 -10.86 14.28 -15.95
N GLU A 173 -11.25 13.44 -14.99
CA GLU A 173 -11.00 13.69 -13.57
C GLU A 173 -9.51 13.68 -13.23
N ARG A 174 -9.13 14.46 -12.21
CA ARG A 174 -7.74 14.54 -11.71
C ARG A 174 -7.56 13.65 -10.49
N TRP A 175 -6.35 13.09 -10.31
CA TRP A 175 -6.03 12.28 -9.12
C TRP A 175 -5.89 13.12 -7.87
N ILE A 176 -5.13 14.21 -7.96
CA ILE A 176 -5.03 15.24 -6.93
C ILE A 176 -5.70 16.48 -7.50
N SER A 177 -7.00 16.56 -7.27
CA SER A 177 -7.87 17.64 -7.78
C SER A 177 -8.16 18.68 -6.70
N GLN A 178 -8.72 19.82 -7.09
CA GLN A 178 -9.19 20.82 -6.12
C GLN A 178 -10.16 20.23 -5.09
N TYR A 179 -11.12 19.43 -5.56
CA TYR A 179 -12.08 18.74 -4.70
C TYR A 179 -11.39 17.83 -3.67
N TRP A 180 -10.47 16.95 -4.09
CA TRP A 180 -9.81 16.03 -3.17
C TRP A 180 -8.85 16.73 -2.21
N MET A 181 -8.19 17.80 -2.66
CA MET A 181 -7.37 18.65 -1.79
C MET A 181 -8.24 19.33 -0.72
N ALA A 182 -9.38 19.89 -1.11
CA ALA A 182 -10.36 20.49 -0.21
C ALA A 182 -10.95 19.49 0.80
N CYS A 183 -11.40 18.32 0.36
CA CYS A 183 -11.87 17.26 1.23
C CYS A 183 -10.79 16.81 2.24
N THR A 184 -9.53 16.75 1.80
CA THR A 184 -8.40 16.42 2.65
C THR A 184 -8.14 17.52 3.68
N GLN A 185 -8.05 18.80 3.27
CA GLN A 185 -7.92 19.95 4.17
C GLN A 185 -9.02 19.94 5.24
N SER A 186 -10.27 19.75 4.81
CA SER A 186 -11.42 19.64 5.70
C SER A 186 -11.25 18.52 6.72
N SER A 187 -10.80 17.35 6.26
CA SER A 187 -10.62 16.17 7.10
C SER A 187 -9.65 16.44 8.25
N PHE A 188 -8.55 17.19 8.06
CA PHE A 188 -7.59 17.49 9.14
C PHE A 188 -8.24 18.18 10.34
N ILE A 189 -9.22 19.08 10.13
CA ILE A 189 -9.84 19.83 11.24
C ILE A 189 -11.26 19.42 11.57
N ARG A 190 -11.93 18.64 10.70
CA ARG A 190 -13.35 18.28 10.83
C ARG A 190 -13.71 17.73 12.20
N LEU A 191 -12.95 16.77 12.73
CA LEU A 191 -13.26 16.14 14.02
C LEU A 191 -13.21 17.14 15.19
N MET A 192 -12.28 18.10 15.14
CA MET A 192 -12.14 19.14 16.16
C MET A 192 -13.27 20.17 16.09
N VAL A 193 -13.64 20.58 14.87
CA VAL A 193 -14.62 21.65 14.63
C VAL A 193 -16.07 21.17 14.73
N MET A 194 -16.36 19.93 14.28
CA MET A 194 -17.70 19.34 14.29
C MET A 194 -18.04 18.68 15.62
N TYR A 195 -17.07 18.06 16.29
CA TYR A 195 -17.32 17.24 17.50
C TYR A 195 -16.43 17.60 18.69
N PRO A 196 -16.25 18.90 19.03
CA PRO A 196 -15.27 19.34 20.01
C PRO A 196 -15.44 18.69 21.39
N HIS A 197 -16.68 18.50 21.83
CA HIS A 197 -16.97 17.86 23.12
C HIS A 197 -16.56 16.38 23.16
N LYS A 198 -16.61 15.67 22.03
CA LYS A 198 -16.31 14.23 21.95
C LYS A 198 -14.82 13.93 21.79
N VAL A 199 -14.04 14.91 21.34
CA VAL A 199 -12.58 14.83 21.19
C VAL A 199 -11.83 15.62 22.27
N GLY A 200 -12.51 16.02 23.35
CA GLY A 200 -11.85 16.59 24.52
C GLY A 200 -11.50 18.08 24.44
N LEU A 201 -12.15 18.81 23.54
CA LEU A 201 -12.03 20.26 23.29
C LEU A 201 -13.21 21.07 23.83
N ARG A 202 -14.04 20.52 24.73
CA ARG A 202 -15.19 21.19 25.36
C ARG A 202 -14.89 22.52 26.08
N HIS A 203 -13.63 22.85 26.29
CA HIS A 203 -13.18 24.05 26.99
C HIS A 203 -12.91 25.23 26.03
N LEU A 204 -12.95 24.98 24.72
CA LEU A 204 -12.77 25.99 23.68
C LEU A 204 -14.11 26.60 23.27
N GLY A 205 -14.10 27.88 22.89
CA GLY A 205 -15.27 28.59 22.39
C GLY A 205 -15.29 28.72 20.86
N ASP A 206 -16.38 29.25 20.30
CA ASP A 206 -16.51 29.42 18.85
C ASP A 206 -15.41 30.30 18.23
N LYS A 207 -14.90 31.31 18.96
CA LYS A 207 -13.76 32.11 18.49
C LYS A 207 -12.46 31.30 18.31
N ASP A 208 -12.26 30.25 19.11
CA ASP A 208 -11.11 29.36 18.95
C ASP A 208 -11.28 28.49 17.69
N PHE A 209 -12.49 28.00 17.44
CA PHE A 209 -12.80 27.22 16.23
C PHE A 209 -12.78 28.08 14.96
N GLU A 210 -13.25 29.34 15.03
CA GLU A 210 -13.06 30.33 13.97
C GLU A 210 -11.58 30.53 13.67
N GLY A 211 -10.74 30.64 14.70
CA GLY A 211 -9.29 30.70 14.54
C GLY A 211 -8.72 29.46 13.83
N ILE A 212 -9.12 28.25 14.23
CA ILE A 212 -8.68 27.00 13.57
C ILE A 212 -9.08 27.00 12.09
N VAL A 213 -10.33 27.34 11.78
CA VAL A 213 -10.85 27.40 10.41
C VAL A 213 -10.10 28.47 9.61
N HIS A 214 -9.88 29.65 10.17
CA HIS A 214 -9.13 30.71 9.50
C HIS A 214 -7.66 30.31 9.22
N TYR A 215 -6.98 29.74 10.21
CA TYR A 215 -5.60 29.28 10.08
C TYR A 215 -5.46 28.20 8.99
N TRP A 216 -6.34 27.20 8.97
CA TRP A 216 -6.33 26.18 7.92
C TRP A 216 -6.86 26.69 6.59
N GLY A 217 -7.70 27.72 6.59
CA GLY A 217 -8.13 28.44 5.39
C GLY A 217 -6.98 29.17 4.72
N CYS A 218 -6.06 29.78 5.47
CA CYS A 218 -4.86 30.44 4.94
C CYS A 218 -3.93 29.50 4.14
N ILE A 219 -4.19 28.20 4.21
CA ILE A 219 -3.46 27.18 3.46
C ILE A 219 -4.00 27.05 1.99
N GLY A 220 -5.16 27.63 1.60
CA GLY A 220 -5.78 27.57 0.23
C GLY A 220 -6.35 28.90 -0.35
N LYS A 221 -6.17 29.18 -1.66
CA LYS A 221 -6.45 30.40 -2.53
C LYS A 221 -7.87 30.79 -2.84
N ARG A 222 -8.25 32.02 -3.36
CA ARG A 222 -9.38 32.54 -4.26
C ARG A 222 -8.86 33.00 -5.63
N ASP A 223 -9.61 32.75 -6.69
CA ASP A 223 -9.54 33.49 -7.98
C ASP A 223 -10.76 34.41 -8.07
N VAL A 224 -10.57 35.69 -8.44
CA VAL A 224 -11.53 36.43 -9.29
C VAL A 224 -10.78 37.52 -10.07
N SER A 225 -10.19 37.14 -11.20
CA SER A 225 -10.05 37.94 -12.44
C SER A 225 -9.50 39.39 -12.46
N ILE A 226 -9.13 40.03 -11.34
CA ILE A 226 -8.56 41.41 -11.31
C ILE A 226 -7.60 41.54 -10.12
N ASP A 227 -6.31 41.84 -10.37
CA ASP A 227 -5.24 42.31 -9.44
C ASP A 227 -4.22 41.27 -8.86
N PRO A 228 -2.88 41.54 -8.84
CA PRO A 228 -1.81 40.53 -8.83
C PRO A 228 -1.06 40.27 -7.50
N LEU A 229 -1.59 40.62 -6.32
CA LEU A 229 -0.86 40.44 -5.05
C LEU A 229 -1.69 39.69 -3.99
N GLY A 230 -1.47 38.38 -3.86
CA GLY A 230 -2.03 37.57 -2.78
C GLY A 230 -1.91 36.06 -3.01
N GLY A 231 -1.24 35.36 -2.09
CA GLY A 231 -0.84 33.97 -2.21
C GLY A 231 -1.46 33.05 -1.16
N TYR A 232 -1.34 31.74 -1.42
CA TYR A 232 -1.82 30.68 -0.55
C TYR A 232 -0.98 29.44 -0.75
N LEU A 233 -0.77 28.68 0.31
CA LEU A 233 0.46 27.91 0.40
C LEU A 233 0.38 26.50 -0.20
N MET A 234 -0.81 25.86 -0.25
CA MET A 234 -0.99 24.49 -0.77
C MET A 234 -1.69 24.40 -2.13
N GLY A 235 -2.12 25.51 -2.72
CA GLY A 235 -2.67 25.54 -4.07
C GLY A 235 -4.17 25.20 -4.21
N ILE A 236 -4.91 25.01 -3.11
CA ILE A 236 -6.40 24.91 -3.16
C ILE A 236 -6.97 26.27 -3.64
N SER A 237 -8.09 26.39 -4.35
CA SER A 237 -8.74 27.68 -4.70
C SER A 237 -9.99 27.94 -3.84
N ASP A 238 -10.57 29.16 -3.77
CA ASP A 238 -11.35 29.54 -2.54
C ASP A 238 -12.78 29.17 -2.78
N GLU A 239 -13.09 29.10 -4.07
CA GLU A 239 -14.14 28.31 -4.64
C GLU A 239 -14.20 26.89 -4.07
N TYR A 240 -13.08 26.23 -3.79
CA TYR A 240 -13.03 24.87 -3.23
C TYR A 240 -12.50 24.81 -1.79
N ASN A 241 -11.96 25.89 -1.22
CA ASN A 241 -11.43 25.92 0.13
C ASN A 241 -12.58 25.81 1.13
N THR A 242 -12.65 24.70 1.87
CA THR A 242 -13.78 24.44 2.77
C THR A 242 -13.87 25.41 3.95
N CYS A 243 -12.79 26.14 4.20
CA CYS A 243 -12.67 27.11 5.28
C CYS A 243 -13.08 28.54 4.88
N SER A 244 -13.28 28.82 3.59
CA SER A 244 -13.50 30.18 3.07
C SER A 244 -14.80 30.83 3.58
N ALA A 245 -15.82 30.01 3.90
CA ALA A 245 -17.10 30.45 4.42
C ALA A 245 -17.13 30.61 5.96
N GLY A 246 -15.97 30.61 6.62
CA GLY A 246 -15.84 30.71 8.08
C GLY A 246 -16.41 29.51 8.82
N LEU A 247 -16.56 29.63 10.14
CA LEU A 247 -16.94 28.50 11.02
C LEU A 247 -18.31 27.90 10.66
N THR A 248 -19.33 28.73 10.46
CA THR A 248 -20.69 28.27 10.15
C THR A 248 -20.75 27.56 8.80
N GLY A 249 -20.13 28.16 7.77
CA GLY A 249 -20.06 27.55 6.43
C GLY A 249 -19.27 26.25 6.43
N PHE A 250 -18.14 26.20 7.15
CA PHE A 250 -17.36 24.98 7.33
C PHE A 250 -18.20 23.87 7.97
N ARG A 251 -18.92 24.17 9.07
CA ARG A 251 -19.77 23.19 9.77
C ARG A 251 -20.86 22.65 8.84
N ARG A 252 -21.55 23.54 8.12
CA ARG A 252 -22.60 23.18 7.17
C ARG A 252 -22.09 22.28 6.05
N PHE A 253 -21.02 22.67 5.36
CA PHE A 253 -20.45 21.87 4.27
C PHE A 253 -19.98 20.51 4.76
N ASN A 254 -19.35 20.45 5.94
CA ASN A 254 -18.84 19.19 6.48
C ASN A 254 -19.92 18.23 6.95
N SER A 255 -21.11 18.71 7.33
CA SER A 255 -22.28 17.85 7.54
C SER A 255 -22.68 17.16 6.24
N THR A 256 -22.82 17.91 5.14
CA THR A 256 -23.17 17.34 3.83
C THR A 256 -22.07 16.42 3.27
N LEU A 257 -20.79 16.80 3.41
CA LEU A 257 -19.65 15.96 3.03
C LEU A 257 -19.63 14.65 3.82
N ALA A 258 -19.99 14.68 5.11
CA ALA A 258 -20.06 13.48 5.92
C ALA A 258 -21.13 12.50 5.38
N GLU A 259 -22.34 12.99 5.12
CA GLU A 259 -23.46 12.20 4.62
C GLU A 259 -23.22 11.63 3.22
N ARG A 260 -22.66 12.44 2.32
CA ARG A 260 -22.56 12.10 0.89
C ARG A 260 -21.29 11.36 0.49
N GLU A 261 -20.20 11.52 1.24
CA GLU A 261 -18.89 10.93 0.87
C GLU A 261 -18.33 10.07 1.99
N VAL A 262 -18.19 10.62 3.21
CA VAL A 262 -17.45 9.95 4.28
C VAL A 262 -18.19 8.69 4.76
N ILE A 263 -19.49 8.79 5.01
CA ILE A 263 -20.29 7.66 5.50
C ILE A 263 -20.38 6.54 4.45
N PRO A 264 -20.75 6.81 3.18
CA PRO A 264 -20.72 5.78 2.13
C PRO A 264 -19.35 5.13 1.97
N ALA A 265 -18.26 5.90 2.00
CA ALA A 265 -16.90 5.38 1.91
C ALA A 265 -16.56 4.44 3.08
N LEU A 266 -16.93 4.81 4.31
CA LEU A 266 -16.73 3.95 5.48
C LEU A 266 -17.50 2.64 5.39
N LEU A 267 -18.72 2.67 4.83
CA LEU A 267 -19.59 1.49 4.68
C LEU A 267 -19.15 0.57 3.53
N SER A 268 -18.52 1.12 2.50
CA SER A 268 -18.04 0.38 1.31
C SER A 268 -16.54 0.05 1.36
N CYS A 269 -15.87 0.36 2.47
CA CYS A 269 -14.43 0.22 2.65
C CYS A 269 -13.95 -1.23 2.40
N SER A 270 -12.99 -1.40 1.50
CA SER A 270 -12.39 -2.69 1.18
C SER A 270 -11.45 -3.21 2.27
N GLN A 271 -11.18 -4.52 2.27
CA GLN A 271 -10.19 -5.12 3.19
C GLN A 271 -8.79 -4.49 3.03
N GLY A 272 -8.40 -4.11 1.81
CA GLY A 272 -7.12 -3.45 1.53
C GLY A 272 -7.03 -2.08 2.21
N GLN A 273 -8.08 -1.26 2.09
CA GLN A 273 -8.18 0.04 2.75
C GLN A 273 -8.13 -0.09 4.28
N MET A 274 -8.88 -1.04 4.84
CA MET A 274 -8.85 -1.33 6.28
C MET A 274 -7.46 -1.76 6.73
N LYS A 275 -6.77 -2.61 5.94
CA LYS A 275 -5.45 -3.13 6.29
C LYS A 275 -4.38 -2.05 6.25
N LEU A 276 -4.47 -1.12 5.29
CA LEU A 276 -3.59 0.05 5.27
C LEU A 276 -3.80 0.90 6.52
N GLY A 277 -5.06 1.21 6.87
CA GLY A 277 -5.39 1.94 8.10
C GLY A 277 -4.84 1.26 9.37
N GLU A 278 -4.99 -0.07 9.47
CA GLU A 278 -4.41 -0.85 10.57
C GLU A 278 -2.88 -0.75 10.60
N SER A 279 -2.22 -0.85 9.44
CA SER A 279 -0.77 -0.81 9.33
C SER A 279 -0.21 0.57 9.69
N ILE A 280 -0.92 1.66 9.39
CA ILE A 280 -0.57 3.03 9.81
C ILE A 280 -0.57 3.14 11.33
N ILE A 281 -1.63 2.65 11.98
CA ILE A 281 -1.72 2.64 13.45
C ILE A 281 -0.58 1.82 14.05
N GLN A 282 -0.34 0.60 13.53
CA GLN A 282 0.74 -0.27 14.00
C GLN A 282 2.12 0.36 13.85
N ALA A 283 2.39 0.98 12.70
CA ALA A 283 3.66 1.63 12.41
C ALA A 283 3.94 2.81 13.37
N LEU A 284 2.94 3.64 13.65
CA LEU A 284 3.08 4.74 14.60
C LEU A 284 3.21 4.26 16.05
N LEU A 285 2.55 3.17 16.43
CA LEU A 285 2.72 2.58 17.76
C LEU A 285 4.10 1.93 17.94
N ALA A 286 4.67 1.35 16.89
CA ALA A 286 5.97 0.68 16.94
C ALA A 286 7.11 1.63 17.30
N VAL A 287 6.97 2.93 17.01
CA VAL A 287 7.96 3.97 17.36
C VAL A 287 7.72 4.58 18.75
N VAL A 288 6.62 4.23 19.43
CA VAL A 288 6.32 4.69 20.79
C VAL A 288 6.93 3.69 21.79
N PRO A 289 7.93 4.10 22.59
CA PRO A 289 8.74 3.22 23.45
C PRO A 289 7.97 2.61 24.64
N VAL A 290 6.76 3.08 24.93
CA VAL A 290 5.92 2.54 26.02
C VAL A 290 4.53 2.27 25.47
N ARG A 291 4.11 0.99 25.49
CA ARG A 291 2.74 0.56 25.16
C ARG A 291 1.73 1.00 26.23
N LEU A 292 1.67 2.30 26.52
CA LEU A 292 0.75 2.85 27.53
C LEU A 292 -0.72 2.66 27.11
N LEU A 293 -1.00 2.63 25.81
CA LEU A 293 -2.30 2.24 25.26
C LEU A 293 -2.15 1.06 24.30
N PRO A 294 -2.88 -0.06 24.50
CA PRO A 294 -3.02 -1.10 23.48
C PRO A 294 -3.97 -0.61 22.39
N LEU A 295 -3.52 0.35 21.57
CA LEU A 295 -4.36 0.94 20.53
C LEU A 295 -4.58 -0.07 19.40
N SER A 296 -5.80 -0.62 19.29
CA SER A 296 -6.19 -1.55 18.23
C SER A 296 -7.02 -0.84 17.17
N TYR A 297 -6.90 -1.28 15.91
CA TYR A 297 -7.68 -0.74 14.80
C TYR A 297 -9.21 -0.88 15.02
N PRO A 298 -9.76 -2.02 15.49
CA PRO A 298 -11.19 -2.14 15.76
C PRO A 298 -11.68 -1.14 16.83
N ALA A 299 -10.93 -0.97 17.92
CA ALA A 299 -11.29 -0.01 18.95
C ALA A 299 -11.18 1.44 18.45
N PHE A 300 -10.16 1.74 17.65
CA PHE A 300 -9.95 3.06 17.03
C PHE A 300 -11.12 3.45 16.12
N ILE A 301 -11.46 2.59 15.16
CA ILE A 301 -12.58 2.82 14.24
C ILE A 301 -13.89 2.91 15.01
N THR A 302 -14.13 2.03 16.00
CA THR A 302 -15.35 2.09 16.82
C THR A 302 -15.46 3.40 17.59
N PHE A 303 -14.36 3.88 18.18
CA PHE A 303 -14.35 5.15 18.88
C PHE A 303 -14.71 6.32 17.95
N PHE A 304 -14.07 6.42 16.79
CA PHE A 304 -14.32 7.52 15.86
C PHE A 304 -15.65 7.42 15.11
N ALA A 305 -16.17 6.21 14.89
CA ALA A 305 -17.54 6.00 14.44
C ALA A 305 -18.54 6.61 15.44
N GLN A 306 -18.35 6.36 16.75
CA GLN A 306 -19.18 6.96 17.80
C GLN A 306 -19.03 8.48 17.90
N VAL A 307 -17.82 9.01 17.67
CA VAL A 307 -17.58 10.46 17.57
C VAL A 307 -18.41 11.05 16.42
N CYS A 308 -18.38 10.40 15.25
CA CYS A 308 -19.13 10.78 14.05
C CYS A 308 -20.61 10.35 14.07
N GLU A 309 -21.14 9.87 15.21
CA GLU A 309 -22.56 9.48 15.37
C GLU A 309 -23.01 8.33 14.47
N LEU A 310 -22.08 7.47 14.07
CA LEU A 310 -22.36 6.27 13.31
C LEU A 310 -22.68 5.12 14.27
N ASN A 311 -23.91 4.63 14.18
CA ASN A 311 -24.36 3.45 14.90
C ASN A 311 -23.90 2.19 14.14
N GLY A 312 -23.00 1.41 14.74
CA GLY A 312 -22.54 0.14 14.19
C GLY A 312 -22.06 -0.81 15.29
N SER A 313 -22.38 -2.10 15.16
CA SER A 313 -21.92 -3.14 16.07
C SER A 313 -20.77 -3.93 15.42
N TYR A 314 -19.56 -3.75 15.95
CA TYR A 314 -18.41 -4.60 15.60
C TYR A 314 -18.15 -5.59 16.74
N PRO A 315 -17.83 -6.86 16.44
CA PRO A 315 -17.39 -7.81 17.45
C PRO A 315 -16.03 -7.37 18.00
N LEU A 316 -16.03 -6.85 19.22
CA LEU A 316 -14.81 -6.42 19.93
C LEU A 316 -14.29 -7.53 20.84
N THR A 317 -12.98 -7.76 20.84
CA THR A 317 -12.32 -8.62 21.83
C THR A 317 -12.29 -7.95 23.21
N ARG A 318 -11.84 -8.67 24.24
CA ARG A 318 -11.63 -8.07 25.58
C ARG A 318 -10.59 -6.93 25.52
N THR A 319 -9.53 -7.11 24.74
CA THR A 319 -8.49 -6.10 24.55
C THR A 319 -9.02 -4.86 23.82
N ASP A 320 -9.87 -5.05 22.80
CA ASP A 320 -10.48 -3.92 22.08
C ASP A 320 -11.43 -3.13 22.98
N ARG A 321 -12.22 -3.80 23.83
CA ARG A 321 -13.10 -3.14 24.80
C ARG A 321 -12.31 -2.31 25.81
N LEU A 322 -11.19 -2.83 26.30
CA LEU A 322 -10.30 -2.08 27.19
C LEU A 322 -9.71 -0.85 26.48
N CYS A 323 -9.22 -1.02 25.25
CA CYS A 323 -8.72 0.09 24.43
C CYS A 323 -9.79 1.16 24.21
N LEU A 324 -11.00 0.78 23.83
CA LEU A 324 -12.12 1.69 23.60
C LEU A 324 -12.48 2.47 24.86
N TRP A 325 -12.52 1.79 26.02
CA TRP A 325 -12.75 2.45 27.31
C TRP A 325 -11.65 3.48 27.62
N MET A 326 -10.38 3.16 27.37
CA MET A 326 -9.27 4.10 27.57
C MET A 326 -9.38 5.32 26.65
N LEU A 327 -9.74 5.14 25.36
CA LEU A 327 -9.97 6.25 24.44
C LEU A 327 -11.08 7.17 24.96
N LYS A 328 -12.22 6.61 25.40
CA LYS A 328 -13.30 7.38 26.01
C LYS A 328 -12.85 8.12 27.27
N ALA A 329 -12.05 7.49 28.13
CA ALA A 329 -11.53 8.15 29.33
C ALA A 329 -10.62 9.35 28.97
N VAL A 330 -9.72 9.19 27.99
CA VAL A 330 -8.77 10.23 27.56
C VAL A 330 -9.47 11.42 26.89
N PHE A 331 -10.44 11.15 26.02
CA PHE A 331 -11.10 12.17 25.20
C PHE A 331 -12.38 12.73 25.83
N GLN A 332 -13.17 11.92 26.54
CA GLN A 332 -14.50 12.28 27.04
C GLN A 332 -14.60 12.37 28.58
N GLY A 333 -13.59 11.88 29.33
CA GLY A 333 -13.63 11.84 30.79
C GLY A 333 -13.69 13.22 31.47
N PRO A 334 -14.39 13.38 32.62
CA PRO A 334 -14.47 14.62 33.39
C PRO A 334 -13.10 14.93 34.08
N LEU A 335 -12.56 16.14 33.89
CA LEU A 335 -11.21 16.61 34.32
C LEU A 335 -10.97 16.39 35.84
N PHE A 336 -9.84 15.89 36.35
CA PHE A 336 -8.53 16.57 36.55
C PHE A 336 -7.30 15.66 36.28
N GLY A 337 -7.44 14.33 36.24
CA GLY A 337 -6.30 13.41 36.15
C GLY A 337 -5.56 13.42 34.80
N PHE A 338 -6.21 13.87 33.73
CA PHE A 338 -5.68 13.77 32.36
C PHE A 338 -5.01 15.05 31.83
N SER A 339 -5.13 16.22 32.48
CA SER A 339 -4.37 17.41 32.05
C SER A 339 -2.86 17.16 32.20
N LEU A 340 -2.47 16.53 33.32
CA LEU A 340 -1.11 16.07 33.56
C LEU A 340 -0.68 15.01 32.53
N ILE A 341 -1.54 14.04 32.21
CA ILE A 341 -1.27 13.00 31.21
C ILE A 341 -1.08 13.63 29.82
N ARG A 342 -1.96 14.55 29.41
CA ARG A 342 -1.84 15.29 28.15
C ARG A 342 -0.55 16.10 28.10
N ARG A 343 -0.17 16.76 29.21
CA ARG A 343 1.10 17.50 29.34
C ARG A 343 2.32 16.58 29.24
N LEU A 344 2.28 15.42 29.90
CA LEU A 344 3.36 14.42 29.85
C LEU A 344 3.50 13.80 28.46
N ILE A 345 2.38 13.49 27.79
CA ILE A 345 2.37 12.99 26.41
C ILE A 345 2.90 14.06 25.46
N ARG A 346 2.45 15.32 25.58
CA ARG A 346 2.97 16.44 24.79
C ARG A 346 4.48 16.59 24.95
N LYS A 347 4.99 16.57 26.19
CA LYS A 347 6.43 16.64 26.48
C LYS A 347 7.19 15.50 25.77
N ARG A 348 6.70 14.25 25.90
CA ARG A 348 7.32 13.09 25.24
C ARG A 348 7.29 13.16 23.71
N ILE A 349 6.20 13.65 23.12
CA ILE A 349 6.09 13.84 21.66
C ILE A 349 7.19 14.80 21.19
N LEU A 350 7.31 15.96 21.83
CA LEU A 350 8.32 16.97 21.49
C LEU A 350 9.75 16.44 21.67
N GLU A 351 10.06 15.79 22.79
CA GLU A 351 11.39 15.18 23.05
C GLU A 351 11.77 14.15 21.98
N ARG A 352 10.82 13.30 21.56
CA ARG A 352 11.05 12.25 20.57
C ARG A 352 11.22 12.79 19.16
N LEU A 353 10.55 13.88 18.83
CA LEU A 353 10.71 14.52 17.52
C LEU A 353 12.04 15.24 17.41
N GLN A 354 12.50 15.85 18.52
CA GLN A 354 13.83 16.44 18.60
C GLN A 354 14.93 15.38 18.50
N SER A 355 14.77 14.22 19.15
CA SER A 355 15.70 13.10 18.97
C SER A 355 15.63 12.48 17.56
N ALA A 356 14.45 12.44 16.93
CA ALA A 356 14.30 12.02 15.53
C ALA A 356 14.76 13.07 14.49
N GLN A 357 15.05 14.31 14.90
CA GLN A 357 15.71 15.32 14.06
C GLN A 357 17.22 15.15 14.07
N THR A 358 17.80 14.74 15.21
CA THR A 358 19.24 14.47 15.32
C THR A 358 19.64 13.12 14.72
N ALA A 359 18.73 12.13 14.73
CA ALA A 359 18.86 10.95 13.89
C ALA A 359 18.53 11.31 12.44
N SER A 360 19.46 11.10 11.50
CA SER A 360 19.29 11.31 10.06
C SER A 360 18.20 10.40 9.46
N VAL A 361 16.92 10.71 9.72
CA VAL A 361 15.75 10.02 9.15
C VAL A 361 15.30 10.69 7.84
N ASN A 362 15.87 11.86 7.49
CA ASN A 362 15.52 12.61 6.29
C ASN A 362 15.98 11.91 4.99
N GLY A 363 17.07 11.15 5.05
CA GLY A 363 17.64 10.49 3.86
C GLY A 363 16.69 9.57 3.11
N VAL A 364 15.72 8.92 3.77
CA VAL A 364 14.84 7.94 3.11
C VAL A 364 13.72 8.60 2.28
N SER A 365 13.34 9.84 2.61
CA SER A 365 12.35 10.64 1.85
C SER A 365 13.02 11.42 0.73
N ASP A 366 14.21 11.95 1.01
CA ASP A 366 15.00 12.70 0.03
C ASP A 366 15.58 11.78 -1.04
N ASP A 367 15.94 10.53 -0.70
CA ASP A 367 16.33 9.48 -1.66
C ASP A 367 15.25 9.22 -2.73
N LEU A 368 13.97 9.43 -2.44
CA LEU A 368 12.89 9.27 -3.42
C LEU A 368 12.77 10.51 -4.32
N ILE A 369 12.99 11.71 -3.77
CA ILE A 369 13.06 12.96 -4.55
C ILE A 369 14.28 12.88 -5.47
N GLU A 370 15.44 12.45 -4.98
CA GLU A 370 16.62 12.19 -5.80
C GLU A 370 16.39 11.04 -6.79
N ALA A 371 15.79 9.91 -6.40
CA ALA A 371 15.54 8.79 -7.32
C ALA A 371 14.46 9.05 -8.38
N THR A 372 13.55 10.00 -8.13
CA THR A 372 12.58 10.49 -9.13
C THR A 372 13.14 11.64 -9.96
N MET A 373 14.02 12.47 -9.40
CA MET A 373 14.78 13.49 -10.13
C MET A 373 15.90 12.89 -11.02
N TYR A 374 16.48 11.73 -10.66
CA TYR A 374 17.48 11.02 -11.46
C TYR A 374 16.90 10.23 -12.66
N ARG A 375 15.60 10.32 -12.93
CA ARG A 375 14.98 9.76 -14.15
C ARG A 375 14.51 10.82 -15.12
N TYR A 376 15.28 11.89 -15.28
CA TYR A 376 15.04 12.87 -16.33
C TYR A 376 16.39 13.43 -16.80
N ASP A 377 17.17 12.58 -17.44
CA ASP A 377 18.13 13.04 -18.43
C ASP A 377 17.44 12.93 -19.79
N GLU A 378 16.78 14.02 -20.19
CA GLU A 378 16.13 14.15 -21.51
C GLU A 378 17.15 14.25 -22.66
N ASN A 379 18.46 14.07 -22.40
CA ASN A 379 19.51 14.13 -23.41
C ASN A 379 20.31 12.82 -23.59
N CYS A 380 19.88 11.69 -23.02
CA CYS A 380 20.47 10.41 -23.38
C CYS A 380 19.72 9.79 -24.57
N ASP A 381 19.97 10.35 -25.75
CA ASP A 381 19.80 9.65 -27.03
C ASP A 381 20.85 8.51 -27.08
N VAL A 382 20.62 7.46 -26.27
CA VAL A 382 21.24 6.18 -26.53
C VAL A 382 20.38 5.53 -27.59
N THR A 383 20.83 5.68 -28.84
CA THR A 383 20.41 4.80 -29.92
C THR A 383 20.73 3.36 -29.49
N ILE A 384 19.72 2.67 -28.97
CA ILE A 384 19.78 1.23 -28.74
C ILE A 384 19.76 0.62 -30.13
N ASP A 385 20.90 0.10 -30.55
CA ASP A 385 20.97 -0.80 -31.69
C ASP A 385 20.24 -2.09 -31.25
N VAL A 386 18.95 -2.17 -31.60
CA VAL A 386 18.11 -3.33 -31.27
C VAL A 386 18.58 -4.46 -32.16
N ASP A 387 19.50 -5.27 -31.64
CA ASP A 387 19.85 -6.53 -32.28
C ASP A 387 18.58 -7.40 -32.37
N LYS A 388 18.25 -7.83 -33.59
CA LYS A 388 16.95 -8.41 -33.97
C LYS A 388 16.69 -9.80 -33.39
N THR A 389 17.48 -10.24 -32.43
CA THR A 389 17.44 -11.58 -31.82
C THR A 389 17.07 -11.61 -30.33
N GLU A 390 16.83 -10.46 -29.68
CA GLU A 390 16.44 -10.46 -28.25
C GLU A 390 14.96 -10.84 -28.03
N LEU A 391 14.70 -11.68 -27.01
CA LEU A 391 13.36 -12.13 -26.63
C LEU A 391 12.50 -10.98 -26.10
N THR A 392 11.32 -10.77 -26.68
CA THR A 392 10.37 -9.72 -26.30
C THR A 392 9.16 -10.25 -25.52
N TRP A 393 8.41 -9.37 -24.86
CA TRP A 393 7.16 -9.71 -24.20
C TRP A 393 6.14 -10.32 -25.17
N ASP A 394 5.99 -9.72 -26.36
CA ASP A 394 5.05 -10.21 -27.37
C ASP A 394 5.44 -11.60 -27.87
N LYS A 395 6.74 -11.87 -28.01
CA LYS A 395 7.20 -13.22 -28.31
C LYS A 395 6.86 -14.19 -27.18
N LEU A 396 7.05 -13.82 -25.90
CA LEU A 396 6.62 -14.67 -24.78
C LEU A 396 5.12 -15.00 -24.85
N LEU A 397 4.27 -14.05 -25.24
CA LEU A 397 2.82 -14.24 -25.34
C LEU A 397 2.44 -15.34 -26.36
N GLU A 398 3.19 -15.50 -27.44
CA GLU A 398 2.99 -16.59 -28.42
C GLU A 398 3.15 -17.97 -27.77
N GLY A 399 4.05 -18.07 -26.77
CA GLY A 399 4.31 -19.30 -26.03
C GLY A 399 3.14 -19.79 -25.16
N ARG A 400 1.98 -19.09 -25.12
CA ARG A 400 0.78 -19.56 -24.42
C ARG A 400 0.15 -20.80 -25.06
N PHE A 401 0.43 -21.01 -26.35
CA PHE A 401 -0.14 -22.08 -27.15
C PHE A 401 0.83 -23.24 -27.37
N GLU A 402 2.06 -23.14 -26.85
CA GLU A 402 3.08 -24.17 -26.97
C GLU A 402 3.24 -24.95 -25.66
N ASP A 403 3.46 -26.26 -25.75
CA ASP A 403 3.62 -27.13 -24.59
C ASP A 403 4.80 -26.66 -23.72
N GLY A 404 4.60 -26.60 -22.39
CA GLY A 404 5.62 -26.17 -21.45
C GLY A 404 6.85 -27.06 -21.38
N ASP A 405 6.80 -28.28 -21.93
CA ASP A 405 7.96 -29.16 -22.12
C ASP A 405 8.25 -29.38 -23.61
N CYS A 406 9.30 -28.73 -24.12
CA CYS A 406 9.72 -28.87 -25.51
C CYS A 406 10.53 -30.15 -25.81
N GLY A 407 10.68 -31.06 -24.84
CA GLY A 407 11.34 -32.35 -25.04
C GLY A 407 12.88 -32.31 -25.04
N ASN A 408 13.50 -31.23 -24.55
CA ASN A 408 14.97 -31.13 -24.43
C ASN A 408 15.58 -32.34 -23.69
N PRO A 409 16.74 -32.86 -24.10
CA PRO A 409 17.40 -33.93 -23.36
C PRO A 409 17.91 -33.45 -21.98
N LEU A 410 18.09 -34.38 -21.03
CA LEU A 410 18.70 -34.10 -19.72
C LEU A 410 20.23 -34.07 -19.78
N THR A 411 20.78 -33.49 -20.85
CA THR A 411 22.22 -33.35 -21.11
C THR A 411 22.60 -31.89 -21.25
N LYS A 412 23.90 -31.56 -21.25
CA LYS A 412 24.34 -30.18 -21.42
C LYS A 412 23.93 -29.64 -22.82
N PRO A 413 23.41 -28.41 -22.91
CA PRO A 413 23.12 -27.77 -24.19
C PRO A 413 24.40 -27.31 -24.90
N ASN A 414 24.32 -27.04 -26.20
CA ASN A 414 25.48 -26.62 -27.01
C ASN A 414 26.06 -25.26 -26.59
N TRP A 415 25.23 -24.37 -26.01
CA TRP A 415 25.63 -23.07 -25.50
C TRP A 415 26.13 -23.10 -24.05
N PHE A 416 26.29 -24.29 -23.45
CA PHE A 416 26.75 -24.46 -22.07
C PHE A 416 28.15 -23.85 -21.86
N ASP A 417 28.24 -22.91 -20.92
CA ASP A 417 29.48 -22.28 -20.48
C ASP A 417 29.80 -22.77 -19.07
N LYS A 418 30.86 -23.58 -18.96
CA LYS A 418 31.25 -24.22 -17.70
C LYS A 418 31.62 -23.21 -16.62
N GLU A 419 32.28 -22.11 -16.98
CA GLU A 419 32.75 -21.12 -16.01
C GLU A 419 31.59 -20.30 -15.47
N LYS A 420 30.73 -19.79 -16.35
CA LYS A 420 29.51 -19.07 -15.95
C LYS A 420 28.58 -19.97 -15.13
N TYR A 421 28.44 -21.25 -15.53
CA TYR A 421 27.66 -22.23 -14.79
C TYR A 421 28.18 -22.43 -13.36
N LEU A 422 29.48 -22.69 -13.17
CA LEU A 422 30.05 -22.91 -11.84
C LEU A 422 29.98 -21.66 -10.97
N LYS A 423 30.28 -20.49 -11.55
CA LYS A 423 30.21 -19.20 -10.85
C LYS A 423 28.77 -18.90 -10.41
N GLY A 424 27.79 -19.06 -11.30
CA GLY A 424 26.37 -18.84 -11.01
C GLY A 424 25.84 -19.75 -9.92
N ARG A 425 26.21 -21.04 -9.95
CA ARG A 425 25.87 -22.00 -8.90
C ARG A 425 26.40 -21.56 -7.53
N LEU A 426 27.68 -21.18 -7.46
CA LEU A 426 28.33 -20.78 -6.23
C LEU A 426 27.74 -19.49 -5.65
N LEU A 427 27.42 -18.51 -6.51
CA LEU A 427 26.77 -17.27 -6.10
C LEU A 427 25.39 -17.53 -5.46
N LEU A 428 24.58 -18.39 -6.07
CA LEU A 428 23.26 -18.77 -5.55
C LEU A 428 23.35 -19.58 -4.25
N TYR A 429 24.34 -20.48 -4.14
CA TYR A 429 24.57 -21.27 -2.93
C TYR A 429 25.06 -20.42 -1.75
N ASN A 430 26.02 -19.51 -1.98
CA ASN A 430 26.59 -18.66 -0.94
C ASN A 430 25.62 -17.57 -0.45
N ASN A 431 24.62 -17.21 -1.26
CA ASN A 431 23.61 -16.19 -0.93
C ASN A 431 22.21 -16.80 -0.71
N LEU A 432 22.17 -18.03 -0.19
CA LEU A 432 20.96 -18.84 -0.13
C LEU A 432 19.78 -18.13 0.55
N LEU A 433 20.01 -17.38 1.63
CA LEU A 433 18.94 -16.64 2.31
C LEU A 433 18.25 -15.63 1.38
N SER A 434 19.03 -14.79 0.71
CA SER A 434 18.53 -13.80 -0.26
C SER A 434 17.85 -14.48 -1.44
N CYS A 435 18.44 -15.56 -1.95
CA CYS A 435 17.86 -16.28 -3.07
C CYS A 435 16.53 -16.93 -2.73
N MET A 436 16.45 -17.62 -1.58
CA MET A 436 15.22 -18.25 -1.11
C MET A 436 14.13 -17.24 -0.75
N PHE A 437 14.52 -16.06 -0.21
CA PHE A 437 13.58 -14.95 -0.01
C PHE A 437 12.98 -14.47 -1.33
N CYS A 438 13.81 -14.28 -2.36
CA CYS A 438 13.35 -13.89 -3.69
C CYS A 438 12.40 -14.94 -4.30
N HIS A 439 12.74 -16.23 -4.21
CA HIS A 439 11.87 -17.32 -4.69
C HIS A 439 10.52 -17.35 -3.98
N LEU A 440 10.52 -17.14 -2.65
CA LEU A 440 9.30 -17.04 -1.86
C LEU A 440 8.46 -15.83 -2.26
N ALA A 441 9.08 -14.66 -2.47
CA ALA A 441 8.41 -13.47 -2.94
C ALA A 441 7.78 -13.70 -4.32
N GLY A 442 8.53 -14.30 -5.26
CA GLY A 442 8.04 -14.71 -6.57
C GLY A 442 6.83 -15.64 -6.51
N LEU A 443 6.87 -16.65 -5.63
CA LEU A 443 5.75 -17.56 -5.42
C LEU A 443 4.51 -16.85 -4.84
N VAL A 444 4.69 -16.04 -3.80
CA VAL A 444 3.60 -15.30 -3.13
C VAL A 444 2.94 -14.30 -4.07
N LEU A 445 3.73 -13.64 -4.91
CA LEU A 445 3.24 -12.73 -5.95
C LEU A 445 2.60 -13.51 -7.11
N GLY A 446 3.19 -14.64 -7.50
CA GLY A 446 2.71 -15.48 -8.59
C GLY A 446 1.31 -16.07 -8.35
N VAL A 447 0.93 -16.36 -7.11
CA VAL A 447 -0.44 -16.83 -6.79
C VAL A 447 -1.51 -15.74 -6.91
N ALA A 448 -1.13 -14.47 -7.08
CA ALA A 448 -2.08 -13.43 -7.46
C ALA A 448 -2.56 -13.62 -8.91
N ILE A 449 -1.71 -14.21 -9.77
CA ILE A 449 -2.03 -14.50 -11.17
C ILE A 449 -2.95 -15.72 -11.22
N GLU A 450 -4.01 -15.62 -12.02
CA GLU A 450 -5.09 -16.62 -12.07
C GLU A 450 -4.60 -18.03 -12.42
N LEU A 451 -3.85 -18.19 -13.50
CA LEU A 451 -3.48 -19.52 -13.95
C LEU A 451 -2.57 -20.26 -12.94
N PRO A 452 -1.47 -19.67 -12.42
CA PRO A 452 -0.70 -20.30 -11.36
C PRO A 452 -1.56 -20.67 -10.16
N TYR A 453 -2.47 -19.79 -9.72
CA TYR A 453 -3.40 -20.11 -8.64
C TYR A 453 -4.27 -21.34 -8.93
N VAL A 454 -4.92 -21.39 -10.10
CA VAL A 454 -5.81 -22.50 -10.49
C VAL A 454 -5.03 -23.81 -10.56
N VAL A 455 -3.84 -23.81 -11.17
CA VAL A 455 -3.00 -25.00 -11.26
C VAL A 455 -2.56 -25.47 -9.87
N LEU A 456 -2.03 -24.56 -9.05
CA LEU A 456 -1.49 -24.92 -7.73
C LEU A 456 -2.58 -25.48 -6.82
N THR A 457 -3.79 -24.89 -6.83
CA THR A 457 -4.91 -25.34 -5.99
C THR A 457 -5.47 -26.70 -6.39
N ASN A 458 -5.35 -27.09 -7.67
CA ASN A 458 -5.87 -28.36 -8.18
C ASN A 458 -4.85 -29.51 -8.23
N ILE A 459 -3.55 -29.21 -8.21
CA ILE A 459 -2.47 -30.21 -8.35
C ILE A 459 -1.84 -30.60 -6.98
N GLY A 460 -2.34 -30.07 -5.87
CA GLY A 460 -1.83 -30.45 -4.54
C GLY A 460 -2.87 -30.35 -3.42
N HIS A 461 -2.57 -30.99 -2.29
CA HIS A 461 -3.40 -30.87 -1.10
C HIS A 461 -3.16 -29.55 -0.38
N HIS A 462 -4.20 -28.70 -0.36
CA HIS A 462 -4.22 -27.41 0.34
C HIS A 462 -5.26 -27.41 1.49
N GLY A 463 -5.57 -28.60 2.03
CA GLY A 463 -6.62 -28.78 3.05
C GLY A 463 -6.28 -28.20 4.42
N SER A 464 -4.99 -28.00 4.72
CA SER A 464 -4.51 -27.39 5.96
C SER A 464 -3.22 -26.60 5.78
N LEU A 465 -2.89 -25.72 6.74
CA LEU A 465 -1.60 -25.02 6.78
C LEU A 465 -0.40 -25.97 6.85
N LYS A 466 -0.57 -27.17 7.43
CA LYS A 466 0.47 -28.19 7.48
C LYS A 466 0.78 -28.76 6.10
N ASP A 467 -0.26 -28.99 5.29
CA ASP A 467 -0.12 -29.52 3.92
C ASP A 467 0.55 -28.49 3.01
N ILE A 468 0.13 -27.22 3.12
CA ILE A 468 0.76 -26.08 2.46
C ILE A 468 2.25 -26.00 2.86
N GLY A 469 2.56 -26.07 4.16
CA GLY A 469 3.94 -26.04 4.65
C GLY A 469 4.80 -27.19 4.14
N ALA A 470 4.31 -28.42 4.19
CA ALA A 470 5.03 -29.60 3.70
C ALA A 470 5.40 -29.46 2.22
N ARG A 471 4.48 -28.93 1.40
CA ARG A 471 4.67 -28.70 -0.04
C ARG A 471 5.78 -27.70 -0.32
N TYR A 472 5.78 -26.54 0.33
CA TYR A 472 6.75 -25.49 0.03
C TYR A 472 8.11 -25.71 0.71
N VAL A 473 8.16 -26.45 1.83
CA VAL A 473 9.41 -27.01 2.36
C VAL A 473 10.01 -28.03 1.39
N SER A 474 9.19 -28.92 0.81
CA SER A 474 9.65 -29.89 -0.21
C SER A 474 10.21 -29.18 -1.45
N THR A 475 9.55 -28.11 -1.89
CA THR A 475 10.02 -27.27 -3.02
C THR A 475 11.35 -26.60 -2.68
N SER A 476 11.48 -26.03 -1.47
CA SER A 476 12.72 -25.41 -1.00
C SER A 476 13.88 -26.41 -0.98
N LYS A 477 13.66 -27.63 -0.47
CA LYS A 477 14.69 -28.69 -0.46
C LYS A 477 15.17 -29.05 -1.87
N LYS A 478 14.28 -29.09 -2.85
CA LYS A 478 14.63 -29.34 -4.27
C LYS A 478 15.50 -28.22 -4.83
N ILE A 479 15.09 -26.97 -4.67
CA ILE A 479 15.87 -25.82 -5.16
C ILE A 479 17.25 -25.76 -4.49
N ILE A 480 17.32 -26.03 -3.18
CA ILE A 480 18.59 -26.08 -2.44
C ILE A 480 19.48 -27.20 -3.00
N SER A 481 18.95 -28.38 -3.34
CA SER A 481 19.74 -29.46 -3.93
C SER A 481 20.28 -29.09 -5.32
N TRP A 482 19.54 -28.27 -6.07
CA TRP A 482 20.01 -27.72 -7.34
C TRP A 482 21.22 -26.80 -7.16
N TYR A 483 21.38 -26.12 -6.03
CA TYR A 483 22.54 -25.25 -5.79
C TYR A 483 23.70 -26.01 -5.14
N SER A 484 23.39 -26.91 -4.20
CA SER A 484 24.41 -27.64 -3.44
C SER A 484 25.10 -28.74 -4.24
N THR A 485 24.50 -29.23 -5.33
CA THR A 485 25.06 -30.29 -6.18
C THR A 485 24.98 -29.93 -7.67
N ASP A 486 25.70 -30.65 -8.53
CA ASP A 486 25.75 -30.38 -9.99
C ASP A 486 24.51 -30.96 -10.69
N ILE A 487 23.67 -30.11 -11.29
CA ILE A 487 22.43 -30.54 -11.97
C ILE A 487 22.65 -31.34 -13.26
N PHE A 488 23.87 -31.41 -13.78
CA PHE A 488 24.25 -32.23 -14.93
C PHE A 488 25.02 -33.50 -14.57
N ASP A 489 25.40 -33.70 -13.30
CA ASP A 489 25.92 -34.98 -12.82
C ASP A 489 24.75 -35.94 -12.52
N SER A 490 24.60 -36.99 -13.32
CA SER A 490 23.49 -37.96 -13.21
C SER A 490 23.39 -38.65 -11.84
N ASN A 491 24.47 -38.69 -11.07
CA ASN A 491 24.48 -39.30 -9.74
C ASN A 491 24.07 -38.33 -8.63
N SER A 492 24.03 -37.03 -8.93
CA SER A 492 23.78 -35.98 -7.95
C SER A 492 22.29 -35.87 -7.57
N GLU A 493 22.04 -35.39 -6.36
CA GLU A 493 20.67 -35.12 -5.89
C GLU A 493 20.00 -33.97 -6.66
N GLY A 494 20.78 -33.00 -7.15
CA GLY A 494 20.30 -31.90 -7.98
C GLY A 494 19.78 -32.40 -9.33
N SER A 495 20.54 -33.25 -10.02
CA SER A 495 20.15 -33.83 -11.32
C SER A 495 18.89 -34.68 -11.19
N LYS A 496 18.87 -35.61 -10.23
CA LYS A 496 17.66 -36.42 -9.92
C LYS A 496 16.47 -35.53 -9.59
N SER A 497 16.67 -34.46 -8.82
CA SER A 497 15.60 -33.55 -8.45
C SER A 497 15.07 -32.74 -9.64
N VAL A 498 15.91 -32.23 -10.53
CA VAL A 498 15.45 -31.48 -11.72
C VAL A 498 14.64 -32.40 -12.64
N ALA A 499 15.14 -33.62 -12.88
CA ALA A 499 14.44 -34.64 -13.67
C ALA A 499 13.07 -34.98 -13.06
N LEU A 500 13.01 -35.19 -11.74
CA LEU A 500 11.75 -35.44 -11.04
C LEU A 500 10.78 -34.27 -11.17
N VAL A 501 11.24 -33.02 -11.01
CA VAL A 501 10.38 -31.83 -11.13
C VAL A 501 9.80 -31.69 -12.53
N ARG A 502 10.58 -31.95 -13.58
CA ARG A 502 10.07 -31.99 -14.95
C ARG A 502 8.96 -33.04 -15.12
N GLN A 503 9.15 -34.24 -14.58
CA GLN A 503 8.11 -35.28 -14.59
C GLN A 503 6.86 -34.85 -13.81
N MET A 504 7.02 -34.16 -12.68
CA MET A 504 5.91 -33.60 -11.90
C MET A 504 5.14 -32.55 -12.71
N HIS A 505 5.81 -31.65 -13.44
CA HIS A 505 5.15 -30.69 -14.33
C HIS A 505 4.39 -31.38 -15.46
N ALA A 506 4.98 -32.39 -16.11
CA ALA A 506 4.31 -33.16 -17.15
C ALA A 506 3.08 -33.92 -16.62
N ALA A 507 3.17 -34.47 -15.40
CA ALA A 507 2.04 -35.11 -14.73
C ALA A 507 0.94 -34.10 -14.39
N ALA A 508 1.31 -32.93 -13.86
CA ALA A 508 0.40 -31.84 -13.56
C ALA A 508 -0.34 -31.35 -14.81
N HIS A 509 0.38 -31.15 -15.91
CA HIS A 509 -0.20 -30.78 -17.20
C HIS A 509 -1.26 -31.79 -17.67
N ARG A 510 -0.92 -33.09 -17.65
CA ARG A 510 -1.86 -34.17 -18.02
C ARG A 510 -3.09 -34.20 -17.12
N THR A 511 -2.91 -34.01 -15.82
CA THR A 511 -4.02 -33.97 -14.85
C THR A 511 -4.92 -32.77 -15.12
N MET A 512 -4.38 -31.55 -15.25
CA MET A 512 -5.17 -30.35 -15.54
C MET A 512 -5.94 -30.47 -16.85
N LYS A 513 -5.30 -30.99 -17.91
CA LYS A 513 -5.96 -31.22 -19.22
C LYS A 513 -7.16 -32.16 -19.12
N ARG A 514 -7.11 -33.16 -18.21
CA ARG A 514 -8.18 -34.13 -18.00
C ARG A 514 -9.28 -33.63 -17.07
N SER A 515 -8.92 -33.01 -15.95
CA SER A 515 -9.88 -32.62 -14.91
C SER A 515 -10.49 -31.23 -15.13
N HIS A 516 -9.84 -30.38 -15.92
CA HIS A 516 -10.25 -29.00 -16.20
C HIS A 516 -10.07 -28.72 -17.69
N ALA A 517 -10.79 -29.45 -18.54
CA ALA A 517 -10.78 -29.19 -19.97
C ALA A 517 -11.21 -27.74 -20.24
N ARG A 518 -10.37 -26.99 -20.94
CA ARG A 518 -10.70 -25.63 -21.39
C ARG A 518 -11.74 -25.69 -22.50
N HIS A 519 -12.54 -24.64 -22.62
CA HIS A 519 -13.53 -24.52 -23.69
C HIS A 519 -12.87 -24.67 -25.07
N GLU A 520 -13.57 -25.23 -26.05
CA GLU A 520 -13.01 -25.47 -27.39
C GLU A 520 -12.43 -24.21 -28.08
N ASN A 521 -12.89 -23.03 -27.69
CA ASN A 521 -12.40 -21.74 -28.19
C ASN A 521 -11.20 -21.17 -27.41
N ASP A 522 -10.86 -21.73 -26.25
CA ASP A 522 -9.69 -21.35 -25.45
C ASP A 522 -8.52 -22.31 -25.75
N ARG A 523 -7.62 -21.84 -26.62
CA ARG A 523 -6.47 -22.63 -27.08
C ARG A 523 -5.28 -22.58 -26.12
N GLU A 524 -5.33 -21.78 -25.05
CA GLU A 524 -4.20 -21.63 -24.15
C GLU A 524 -3.99 -22.90 -23.30
N LEU A 525 -2.73 -23.25 -23.07
CA LEU A 525 -2.37 -24.44 -22.31
C LEU A 525 -2.15 -24.12 -20.83
N TRP A 526 -2.62 -25.01 -19.95
CA TRP A 526 -2.42 -24.92 -18.49
C TRP A 526 -0.95 -24.92 -18.07
N PHE A 527 -0.08 -25.61 -18.84
CA PHE A 527 1.37 -25.54 -18.68
C PHE A 527 1.94 -25.28 -20.06
N SER A 528 2.22 -24.01 -20.34
CA SER A 528 2.72 -23.53 -21.62
C SER A 528 4.14 -22.98 -21.48
N GLN A 529 4.84 -22.78 -22.61
CA GLN A 529 6.14 -22.11 -22.61
C GLN A 529 6.06 -20.72 -21.94
N PHE A 530 4.99 -19.97 -22.18
CA PHE A 530 4.74 -18.68 -21.53
C PHE A 530 4.69 -18.80 -19.99
N TYR A 531 3.96 -19.79 -19.47
CA TYR A 531 3.84 -19.94 -18.01
C TYR A 531 5.11 -20.48 -17.36
N MET A 532 5.85 -21.35 -18.06
CA MET A 532 7.17 -21.78 -17.60
C MET A 532 8.16 -20.61 -17.57
N ALA A 533 8.18 -19.78 -18.60
CA ALA A 533 9.02 -18.58 -18.68
C ALA A 533 8.67 -17.53 -17.62
N THR A 534 7.39 -17.20 -17.44
CA THR A 534 6.95 -16.24 -16.39
C THR A 534 7.15 -16.78 -14.98
N THR A 535 7.08 -18.10 -14.78
CA THR A 535 7.53 -18.73 -13.54
C THR A 535 9.03 -18.51 -13.37
N GLN A 536 9.85 -18.75 -14.39
CA GLN A 536 11.29 -18.45 -14.34
C GLN A 536 11.56 -16.97 -14.00
N ILE A 537 10.79 -16.02 -14.55
CA ILE A 537 10.86 -14.58 -14.17
C ILE A 537 10.63 -14.42 -12.66
N SER A 538 9.62 -15.10 -12.11
CA SER A 538 9.31 -15.02 -10.67
C SER A 538 10.43 -15.55 -9.78
N PHE A 539 11.23 -16.51 -10.26
CA PHE A 539 12.37 -17.06 -9.53
C PHE A 539 13.62 -16.17 -9.62
N VAL A 540 13.99 -15.69 -10.80
CA VAL A 540 15.29 -14.99 -10.99
C VAL A 540 15.17 -13.54 -11.42
N GLY A 541 14.09 -13.13 -12.09
CA GLY A 541 13.91 -11.78 -12.62
C GLY A 541 14.00 -10.69 -11.56
N PHE A 542 13.40 -10.90 -10.39
CA PHE A 542 13.47 -9.94 -9.28
C PHE A 542 14.88 -9.80 -8.67
N MET A 543 15.72 -10.84 -8.73
CA MET A 543 17.13 -10.74 -8.31
C MET A 543 17.89 -9.75 -9.20
N ILE A 544 17.58 -9.76 -10.50
CA ILE A 544 18.26 -8.94 -11.51
C ILE A 544 17.67 -7.52 -11.58
N LEU A 545 16.35 -7.39 -11.42
CA LEU A 545 15.66 -6.10 -11.48
C LEU A 545 15.81 -5.28 -10.18
N PHE A 546 15.80 -5.94 -9.01
CA PHE A 546 15.83 -5.27 -7.70
C PHE A 546 16.92 -5.83 -6.76
N PRO A 547 18.20 -5.89 -7.17
CA PRO A 547 19.27 -6.52 -6.38
C PRO A 547 19.41 -5.90 -4.99
N ARG A 548 19.21 -4.59 -4.84
CA ARG A 548 19.23 -3.91 -3.53
C ARG A 548 18.11 -4.38 -2.59
N ALA A 549 16.91 -4.62 -3.12
CA ALA A 549 15.74 -5.00 -2.31
C ALA A 549 15.86 -6.42 -1.74
N VAL A 550 16.56 -7.31 -2.46
CA VAL A 550 16.76 -8.72 -2.05
C VAL A 550 18.13 -8.98 -1.40
N GLY A 551 18.92 -7.94 -1.13
CA GLY A 551 20.22 -8.07 -0.45
C GLY A 551 21.40 -8.48 -1.35
N LEU A 552 21.24 -8.41 -2.68
CA LEU A 552 22.22 -8.80 -3.69
C LEU A 552 22.88 -7.60 -4.39
N ARG A 553 22.90 -6.41 -3.77
CA ARG A 553 23.50 -5.18 -4.35
C ARG A 553 24.96 -5.36 -4.79
N HIS A 554 25.68 -6.26 -4.13
CA HIS A 554 27.11 -6.50 -4.37
C HIS A 554 27.40 -7.33 -5.63
N PHE A 555 26.37 -7.88 -6.30
CA PHE A 555 26.57 -8.63 -7.54
C PHE A 555 26.95 -7.71 -8.69
N SER A 556 28.13 -7.95 -9.27
CA SER A 556 28.58 -7.31 -10.50
C SER A 556 27.72 -7.72 -11.71
N ARG A 557 27.93 -7.08 -12.86
CA ARG A 557 27.25 -7.48 -14.11
C ARG A 557 27.61 -8.91 -14.49
N GLU A 558 28.88 -9.30 -14.36
CA GLU A 558 29.36 -10.66 -14.62
C GLU A 558 28.75 -11.68 -13.66
N ASP A 559 28.52 -11.31 -12.40
CA ASP A 559 27.84 -12.18 -11.43
C ASP A 559 26.37 -12.40 -11.83
N GLN A 560 25.70 -11.33 -12.29
CA GLN A 560 24.34 -11.40 -12.79
C GLN A 560 24.24 -12.28 -14.04
N GLU A 561 25.17 -12.13 -14.99
CA GLU A 561 25.27 -13.01 -16.17
C GLU A 561 25.50 -14.48 -15.80
N ALA A 562 26.34 -14.75 -14.79
CA ALA A 562 26.58 -16.11 -14.32
C ALA A 562 25.33 -16.72 -13.66
N VAL A 563 24.61 -15.94 -12.85
CA VAL A 563 23.32 -16.34 -12.25
C VAL A 563 22.28 -16.63 -13.33
N LEU A 564 22.20 -15.78 -14.36
CA LEU A 564 21.32 -16.01 -15.51
C LEU A 564 21.71 -17.26 -16.27
N HIS A 565 23.00 -17.46 -16.56
CA HIS A 565 23.47 -18.67 -17.25
C HIS A 565 23.09 -19.95 -16.48
N TYR A 566 23.22 -19.93 -15.15
CA TYR A 566 22.80 -21.04 -14.30
C TYR A 566 21.29 -21.32 -14.39
N TRP A 567 20.47 -20.27 -14.29
CA TRP A 567 19.01 -20.39 -14.41
C TRP A 567 18.54 -20.72 -15.83
N ARG A 568 19.31 -20.35 -16.85
CA ARG A 568 19.11 -20.78 -18.24
C ARG A 568 19.25 -22.29 -18.35
N CYS A 569 20.28 -22.88 -17.72
CA CYS A 569 20.47 -24.34 -17.66
C CYS A 569 19.31 -25.04 -16.94
N ILE A 570 18.83 -24.48 -15.81
CA ILE A 570 17.66 -25.03 -15.10
C ILE A 570 16.41 -24.98 -16.00
N GLY A 571 16.13 -23.85 -16.66
CA GLY A 571 15.00 -23.72 -17.57
C GLY A 571 15.04 -24.72 -18.72
N TYR A 572 16.22 -24.87 -19.34
CA TYR A 572 16.45 -25.85 -20.40
C TYR A 572 16.13 -27.29 -19.94
N LEU A 573 16.65 -27.70 -18.78
CA LEU A 573 16.44 -29.03 -18.22
C LEU A 573 14.97 -29.28 -17.81
N LEU A 574 14.25 -28.23 -17.41
CA LEU A 574 12.82 -28.28 -17.08
C LEU A 574 11.90 -28.27 -18.32
N GLY A 575 12.44 -28.13 -19.53
CA GLY A 575 11.69 -28.19 -20.79
C GLY A 575 11.33 -26.83 -21.40
N ILE A 576 11.89 -25.73 -20.89
CA ILE A 576 11.75 -24.42 -21.53
C ILE A 576 12.60 -24.39 -22.80
N SER A 577 11.97 -24.14 -23.94
CA SER A 577 12.67 -23.97 -25.21
C SER A 577 13.56 -22.74 -25.17
N ASP A 578 14.71 -22.80 -25.85
CA ASP A 578 15.65 -21.67 -25.90
C ASP A 578 14.99 -20.39 -26.44
N SER A 579 13.97 -20.51 -27.30
CA SER A 579 13.19 -19.38 -27.83
C SER A 579 12.33 -18.67 -26.78
N TYR A 580 12.09 -19.27 -25.61
CA TYR A 580 11.26 -18.69 -24.53
C TYR A 580 12.01 -18.61 -23.18
N ASN A 581 13.23 -19.16 -23.11
CA ASN A 581 14.05 -19.15 -21.90
C ASN A 581 14.60 -17.74 -21.66
N ILE A 582 13.96 -17.01 -20.75
CA ILE A 582 14.27 -15.60 -20.46
C ILE A 582 15.75 -15.39 -20.09
N CYS A 583 16.39 -16.40 -19.51
CA CYS A 583 17.78 -16.34 -19.07
C CYS A 583 18.78 -16.55 -20.22
N GLY A 584 18.27 -16.75 -21.44
CA GLY A 584 19.05 -16.75 -22.67
C GLY A 584 19.44 -15.36 -23.16
N GLY A 585 18.71 -14.31 -22.75
CA GLY A 585 18.96 -12.92 -23.13
C GLY A 585 20.02 -12.23 -22.27
N SER A 586 20.26 -10.95 -22.56
CA SER A 586 21.16 -10.10 -21.78
C SER A 586 20.55 -9.76 -20.41
N VAL A 587 21.38 -9.24 -19.50
CA VAL A 587 20.90 -8.73 -18.21
C VAL A 587 19.83 -7.66 -18.43
N GLU A 588 20.02 -6.81 -19.44
CA GLU A 588 19.09 -5.76 -19.83
C GLU A 588 17.77 -6.34 -20.38
N THR A 589 17.82 -7.36 -21.24
CA THR A 589 16.62 -8.07 -21.72
C THR A 589 15.80 -8.62 -20.56
N VAL A 590 16.43 -9.31 -19.60
CA VAL A 590 15.74 -9.88 -18.44
C VAL A 590 15.11 -8.81 -17.57
N ARG A 591 15.79 -7.66 -17.36
CA ARG A 591 15.20 -6.54 -16.62
C ARG A 591 13.97 -5.98 -17.32
N THR A 592 14.03 -5.80 -18.64
CA THR A 592 12.90 -5.32 -19.45
C THR A 592 11.73 -6.29 -19.38
N LEU A 593 11.96 -7.58 -19.64
CA LEU A 593 10.92 -8.62 -19.53
C LEU A 593 10.33 -8.72 -18.12
N THR A 594 11.14 -8.53 -17.08
CA THR A 594 10.66 -8.54 -15.69
C THR A 594 9.78 -7.30 -15.41
N ARG A 595 10.11 -6.12 -15.94
CA ARG A 595 9.25 -4.93 -15.84
C ARG A 595 7.92 -5.15 -16.57
N ASP A 596 7.98 -5.67 -17.79
CA ASP A 596 6.78 -6.01 -18.57
C ASP A 596 5.90 -7.02 -17.83
N PHE A 597 6.49 -8.07 -17.25
CA PHE A 597 5.78 -9.02 -16.40
C PHE A 597 5.11 -8.34 -15.21
N VAL A 598 5.80 -7.42 -14.53
CA VAL A 598 5.26 -6.67 -13.40
C VAL A 598 4.08 -5.81 -13.84
N ASP A 599 4.24 -5.02 -14.89
CA ASP A 599 3.26 -4.01 -15.27
C ASP A 599 2.07 -4.59 -16.02
N LYS A 600 2.30 -5.56 -16.92
CA LYS A 600 1.27 -6.12 -17.82
C LYS A 600 0.53 -7.31 -17.22
N LEU A 601 1.13 -8.05 -16.28
CA LEU A 601 0.52 -9.27 -15.72
C LEU A 601 0.36 -9.23 -14.20
N LEU A 602 1.43 -8.99 -13.46
CA LEU A 602 1.41 -9.13 -12.00
C LEU A 602 0.61 -8.01 -11.32
N ARG A 603 0.87 -6.75 -11.65
CA ARG A 603 0.19 -5.59 -11.05
C ARG A 603 -1.33 -5.64 -11.25
N PRO A 604 -1.87 -5.87 -12.46
CA PRO A 604 -3.31 -6.06 -12.65
C PRO A 604 -3.88 -7.23 -11.83
N SER A 605 -3.13 -8.33 -11.72
CA SER A 605 -3.54 -9.51 -10.94
C SER A 605 -3.61 -9.24 -9.43
N ILE A 606 -2.67 -8.46 -8.89
CA ILE A 606 -2.68 -8.03 -7.48
C ILE A 606 -3.88 -7.12 -7.21
N LEU A 607 -4.12 -6.14 -8.07
CA LEU A 607 -5.23 -5.18 -7.91
C LEU A 607 -6.61 -5.86 -7.97
N THR A 608 -6.72 -6.98 -8.68
CA THR A 608 -7.96 -7.76 -8.85
C THR A 608 -7.93 -9.08 -8.04
N THR A 609 -7.06 -9.20 -7.06
CA THR A 609 -6.88 -10.44 -6.29
C THR A 609 -8.14 -10.81 -5.49
N SER A 610 -8.61 -12.05 -5.64
CA SER A 610 -9.74 -12.57 -4.86
C SER A 610 -9.33 -12.91 -3.43
N VAL A 611 -10.32 -13.01 -2.54
CA VAL A 611 -10.12 -13.42 -1.14
C VAL A 611 -9.41 -14.78 -1.04
N ASP A 612 -9.70 -15.71 -1.94
CA ASP A 612 -9.11 -17.06 -1.89
C ASP A 612 -7.66 -17.08 -2.40
N ARG A 613 -7.34 -16.30 -3.44
CA ARG A 613 -5.94 -16.06 -3.85
C ARG A 613 -5.13 -15.43 -2.71
N PHE A 614 -5.69 -14.43 -2.03
CA PHE A 614 -5.05 -13.80 -0.88
C PHE A 614 -4.85 -14.77 0.30
N LYS A 615 -5.84 -15.61 0.61
CA LYS A 615 -5.72 -16.65 1.66
C LYS A 615 -4.61 -17.63 1.34
N LEU A 616 -4.48 -18.07 0.09
CA LEU A 616 -3.40 -18.96 -0.32
C LEU A 616 -2.04 -18.28 -0.15
N ALA A 617 -1.88 -17.06 -0.67
CA ALA A 617 -0.66 -16.27 -0.51
C ALA A 617 -0.24 -16.13 0.96
N LYS A 618 -1.21 -15.79 1.82
CA LYS A 618 -1.02 -15.71 3.27
C LYS A 618 -0.64 -17.06 3.89
N GLY A 619 -1.32 -18.14 3.50
CA GLY A 619 -1.07 -19.49 3.98
C GLY A 619 0.34 -19.99 3.64
N ILE A 620 0.81 -19.70 2.42
CA ILE A 620 2.19 -19.98 1.98
C ILE A 620 3.17 -19.30 2.93
N LEU A 621 3.02 -17.97 3.11
CA LEU A 621 3.92 -17.18 3.94
C LEU A 621 3.93 -17.66 5.39
N GLN A 622 2.75 -17.86 5.98
CA GLN A 622 2.62 -18.37 7.35
C GLN A 622 3.26 -19.74 7.53
N SER A 623 3.07 -20.65 6.56
CA SER A 623 3.60 -22.00 6.64
C SER A 623 5.14 -22.03 6.63
N VAL A 624 5.77 -21.18 5.82
CA VAL A 624 7.23 -21.05 5.76
C VAL A 624 7.76 -20.47 7.08
N LEU A 625 7.11 -19.43 7.63
CA LEU A 625 7.49 -18.85 8.92
C LEU A 625 7.41 -19.85 10.08
N ILE A 626 6.36 -20.68 10.12
CA ILE A 626 6.22 -21.74 11.13
C ILE A 626 7.33 -22.79 10.97
N SER A 627 7.61 -23.20 9.73
CA SER A 627 8.62 -24.24 9.45
C SER A 627 10.05 -23.85 9.79
N THR A 628 10.36 -22.55 9.84
CA THR A 628 11.67 -22.02 10.23
C THR A 628 11.82 -21.80 11.74
N ASN A 629 10.80 -22.18 12.53
CA ASN A 629 10.77 -22.08 13.99
C ASN A 629 11.04 -20.65 14.54
N ASN A 630 10.82 -19.64 13.70
CA ASN A 630 11.27 -18.27 13.95
C ASN A 630 10.17 -17.46 14.66
N ARG A 631 10.02 -17.65 15.97
CA ARG A 631 9.00 -16.96 16.81
C ARG A 631 9.12 -15.43 16.79
N THR A 632 10.28 -14.87 16.45
CA THR A 632 10.54 -13.44 16.37
C THR A 632 9.97 -12.79 15.09
N ALA A 633 9.94 -13.51 13.96
CA ALA A 633 9.35 -13.02 12.72
C ALA A 633 7.81 -12.92 12.80
N THR A 634 7.17 -13.79 13.60
CA THR A 634 5.72 -13.76 13.85
C THR A 634 5.28 -12.65 14.81
N VAL A 635 6.21 -12.02 15.55
CA VAL A 635 5.89 -10.99 16.57
C VAL A 635 6.30 -9.58 16.14
N ASN A 636 7.29 -9.43 15.24
CA ASN A 636 7.85 -8.13 14.87
C ASN A 636 7.75 -7.77 13.38
N GLY A 637 6.90 -8.43 12.59
CA GLY A 637 6.48 -7.94 11.27
C GLY A 637 7.63 -7.61 10.31
N PHE A 638 8.62 -8.50 10.22
CA PHE A 638 9.74 -8.38 9.30
C PHE A 638 9.43 -9.00 7.92
N ILE A 639 8.19 -8.87 7.45
CA ILE A 639 7.78 -8.91 6.03
C ILE A 639 6.58 -7.98 5.91
#